data_AF-A0ABD3G632-F1
#
_entry.id   AF-A0ABD3G632-F1
#
_cell.length_a   1.000
_cell.length_b   1.000
_cell.length_c   1.000
_cell.angle_alpha   90.00
_cell.angle_beta   90.00
_cell.angle_gamma   90.00
#
_symmetry.space_group_name_H-M   'P 1'
#
loop_
_entity.id
_entity.type
_entity.pdbx_description
1 polymer ?
#
loop_
_entity_poly.entity_id
_entity_poly.type
_entity_poly.pdbx_seq_one_letter_code
_entity_poly.pdbx_strand_id
1 'polypeptide(L)'
;MQLSAWAQAAISVAAVVGNVLATADDPDVGEGFNFLDGTVATATEKLIGTLSPNTPEVATGTQTDSANGGYFAPFGTDEPSEELFQRNGSLAKLAPIINIAKEALNQPIPTNKWWGNLIHVTATNRSENYPAWAQPYSLFLPKEAPFGVKTCYSYTYREMAPEVNGTVKWYSHGSHNDLTLSANEFNESKPKYEVYSWSDIGIKLRTCVPGSGKCMDSALVSGMAFVSAKYDGLTPRIDTEHNITYVDDSAPGKFVIHLNNSQTWVLYASDKSLSFRVEESVVFSVNASGSSLVADRGYSGTIRVAVLPEGAEDTVYDEYAGCVVRSGNVSMESRTGYSLHWETEGRTCESVGLLHFALPHQVESMSGSPTKATTPGAIVLHSTTRGQMVGQVSTLWSFVEPEADFEVDFYPVRKPTPWVVHQTDMLKTLQKDIIANWSMNANSWYYNGKYYQKYASLCLMAADSSVVGSDTTLLTYCLEKLEAMIEPMLNNTLSPPLVYETLYSGIISSQIFENGWLYMDFGSGIYNDHHYHFGYFVTASAIVKHLDPNWSRMPELERIIWTMLRDVANPSLKDPYFPRFRHFSWYHGHSYSRGVTLLDHGKDEESTSEDVNFYYGMTLWGKVTGHKAVEDLGSLMLRLNAHAIRTYFLLKSDNTVHPPEIVRNHVTGIFFDNKVYYNTWFLDEKYAIHGIQMIPVSPINELARTSEFVEQEWNDILSKERIVVTKNSNNTWLSLLLVNAATVNPMDSLRKLKNATMDDGLSRSWALYNAATRCRDGVDIKGAVSKLQVAVDV
;
A
#
# COMPACT_ATOMS: atom_id res chain seq x y z
N MET A 1 -24.79 -56.10 45.52
CA MET A 1 -25.00 -56.04 46.99
C MET A 1 -25.25 -54.60 47.39
N GLN A 2 -26.22 -54.38 48.29
CA GLN A 2 -26.48 -53.18 49.12
C GLN A 2 -26.64 -51.77 48.50
N LEU A 3 -27.92 -51.37 48.53
CA LEU A 3 -28.51 -50.02 48.62
C LEU A 3 -27.85 -49.02 49.59
N SER A 4 -27.88 -47.72 49.25
CA SER A 4 -28.51 -46.59 50.02
C SER A 4 -28.02 -45.21 49.52
N ALA A 5 -28.55 -44.07 49.98
CA ALA A 5 -29.86 -43.48 49.61
C ALA A 5 -30.00 -42.02 50.16
N TRP A 6 -30.10 -41.01 49.27
CA TRP A 6 -30.63 -39.61 49.51
C TRP A 6 -29.96 -38.75 50.62
N ALA A 7 -29.99 -37.40 50.65
CA ALA A 7 -30.12 -36.32 49.64
C ALA A 7 -29.79 -34.95 50.28
N GLN A 8 -29.37 -33.97 49.45
CA GLN A 8 -29.64 -32.50 49.46
C GLN A 8 -28.39 -31.73 48.96
N ALA A 9 -28.37 -31.15 47.76
CA ALA A 9 -29.14 -30.01 47.21
C ALA A 9 -28.50 -28.62 47.47
N ALA A 10 -27.77 -28.12 46.48
CA ALA A 10 -27.54 -26.69 46.25
C ALA A 10 -27.38 -26.45 44.73
N ILE A 11 -28.10 -25.47 44.20
CA ILE A 11 -28.16 -25.13 42.76
C ILE A 11 -27.16 -24.01 42.46
N SER A 12 -26.45 -24.10 41.34
CA SER A 12 -25.93 -22.93 40.62
C SER A 12 -25.82 -23.24 39.13
N VAL A 13 -26.50 -22.44 38.31
CA VAL A 13 -26.51 -22.57 36.86
C VAL A 13 -25.29 -21.86 36.29
N ALA A 14 -24.50 -22.56 35.48
CA ALA A 14 -23.51 -21.95 34.59
C ALA A 14 -23.85 -22.36 33.15
N ALA A 15 -24.05 -21.38 32.28
CA ALA A 15 -24.36 -21.61 30.88
C ALA A 15 -23.12 -22.16 30.16
N VAL A 16 -23.26 -23.31 29.49
CA VAL A 16 -22.25 -23.79 28.54
C VAL A 16 -22.39 -22.96 27.27
N VAL A 17 -21.59 -21.90 27.17
CA VAL A 17 -21.26 -21.30 25.87
C VAL A 17 -20.21 -22.23 25.25
N GLY A 18 -20.58 -22.93 24.19
CA GLY A 18 -19.64 -23.74 23.45
C GLY A 18 -18.66 -22.84 22.70
N ASN A 19 -17.38 -22.90 23.05
CA ASN A 19 -16.33 -22.39 22.19
C ASN A 19 -16.31 -23.21 20.91
N VAL A 20 -16.80 -22.63 19.81
CA VAL A 20 -16.46 -23.10 18.47
C VAL A 20 -15.05 -22.60 18.20
N LEU A 21 -14.06 -23.47 18.40
CA LEU A 21 -12.70 -23.23 17.93
C LEU A 21 -12.74 -23.13 16.40
N ALA A 22 -12.20 -22.04 15.85
CA ALA A 22 -11.86 -22.00 14.43
C ALA A 22 -10.83 -23.10 14.15
N THR A 23 -11.02 -23.86 13.07
CA THR A 23 -10.16 -24.98 12.70
C THR A 23 -8.87 -24.46 12.08
N ALA A 24 -7.72 -24.90 12.62
CA ALA A 24 -6.38 -24.45 12.24
C ALA A 24 -5.83 -25.17 10.99
N ASP A 25 -6.63 -25.22 9.92
CA ASP A 25 -6.25 -25.79 8.61
C ASP A 25 -6.40 -24.72 7.50
N ASP A 26 -5.60 -23.65 7.59
CA ASP A 26 -5.36 -22.70 6.48
C ASP A 26 -3.86 -22.34 6.46
N PRO A 27 -3.08 -22.74 5.43
CA PRO A 27 -1.64 -22.48 5.36
C PRO A 27 -1.28 -21.02 5.03
N ASP A 28 -2.27 -20.17 4.72
CA ASP A 28 -2.06 -18.79 4.25
C ASP A 28 -1.73 -17.76 5.36
N VAL A 29 -1.61 -18.17 6.63
CA VAL A 29 -1.17 -17.32 7.74
C VAL A 29 0.13 -17.88 8.32
N GLY A 30 1.26 -17.27 7.97
CA GLY A 30 2.58 -17.66 8.49
C GLY A 30 2.59 -17.69 10.03
N GLU A 31 3.14 -18.77 10.61
CA GLU A 31 3.09 -19.03 12.06
C GLU A 31 3.64 -17.85 12.87
N GLY A 32 2.81 -17.26 13.73
CA GLY A 32 3.27 -16.16 14.60
C GLY A 32 2.22 -15.44 15.48
N PHE A 33 0.93 -15.55 15.20
CA PHE A 33 -0.09 -14.75 15.89
C PHE A 33 -0.84 -15.52 16.99
N ASN A 34 -0.45 -15.28 18.26
CA ASN A 34 -1.24 -15.55 19.46
C ASN A 34 -0.93 -14.48 20.53
N PHE A 35 -1.93 -13.75 21.02
CA PHE A 35 -1.77 -12.71 22.04
C PHE A 35 -2.39 -13.12 23.39
N LEU A 36 -1.87 -12.57 24.50
CA LEU A 36 -2.26 -12.91 25.88
C LEU A 36 -3.06 -11.78 26.56
N ASP A 37 -4.10 -12.16 27.31
CA ASP A 37 -4.89 -11.28 28.19
C ASP A 37 -4.05 -10.59 29.27
N GLY A 38 -4.38 -9.32 29.62
CA GLY A 38 -3.50 -8.49 30.46
C GLY A 38 -4.05 -7.26 31.19
N THR A 39 -5.34 -7.22 31.54
CA THR A 39 -5.99 -6.39 32.60
C THR A 39 -5.57 -4.93 32.89
N VAL A 40 -6.52 -4.00 32.73
CA VAL A 40 -6.52 -2.64 33.29
C VAL A 40 -6.78 -2.63 34.81
N ALA A 41 -5.95 -1.96 35.63
CA ALA A 41 -6.36 -1.40 36.93
C ALA A 41 -5.35 -0.39 37.54
N THR A 42 -5.86 0.64 38.24
CA THR A 42 -5.15 1.61 39.13
C THR A 42 -4.23 2.65 38.45
N ALA A 43 -4.12 3.92 38.87
CA ALA A 43 -4.92 4.73 39.82
C ALA A 43 -4.86 6.23 39.45
N THR A 44 -5.82 7.02 39.93
CA THR A 44 -5.90 8.49 39.80
C THR A 44 -5.48 9.16 41.11
N GLU A 45 -4.84 10.34 41.10
CA GLU A 45 -5.17 11.49 42.00
C GLU A 45 -4.36 12.81 41.80
N LYS A 46 -5.11 13.93 41.76
CA LYS A 46 -4.80 15.34 42.17
C LYS A 46 -3.82 16.21 41.32
N LEU A 47 -4.20 17.37 40.72
CA LEU A 47 -4.93 18.62 41.13
C LEU A 47 -4.03 19.60 41.93
N ILE A 48 -3.91 20.93 41.71
CA ILE A 48 -4.53 22.00 40.84
C ILE A 48 -3.48 23.15 40.64
N GLY A 49 -3.61 24.07 39.65
CA GLY A 49 -2.65 25.21 39.54
C GLY A 49 -2.89 26.48 38.68
N THR A 50 -4.09 26.79 38.19
CA THR A 50 -4.57 28.14 37.72
C THR A 50 -3.63 29.14 37.00
N LEU A 51 -3.88 29.26 35.69
CA LEU A 51 -3.63 30.35 34.72
C LEU A 51 -3.80 31.81 35.20
N SER A 52 -3.17 32.75 34.46
CA SER A 52 -3.79 34.02 34.00
C SER A 52 -3.06 34.61 32.78
N PRO A 53 -3.74 35.42 31.93
CA PRO A 53 -3.51 35.40 30.48
C PRO A 53 -2.82 36.65 29.90
N ASN A 54 -2.42 36.59 28.63
CA ASN A 54 -2.36 37.76 27.73
C ASN A 54 -2.62 37.34 26.26
N THR A 55 -3.40 38.16 25.56
CA THR A 55 -3.88 37.92 24.19
C THR A 55 -2.81 38.31 23.14
N PRO A 56 -2.63 37.56 22.02
CA PRO A 56 -1.64 37.91 20.99
C PRO A 56 -2.16 38.89 19.93
N GLU A 57 -1.25 39.67 19.34
CA GLU A 57 -1.50 40.45 18.12
C GLU A 57 -1.30 39.62 16.84
N VAL A 58 -1.92 40.09 15.75
CA VAL A 58 -2.08 39.38 14.47
C VAL A 58 -1.20 40.00 13.37
N ALA A 59 -0.98 39.24 12.29
CA ALA A 59 -0.46 39.66 10.97
C ALA A 59 1.09 39.60 10.82
N THR A 60 1.66 39.28 9.65
CA THR A 60 1.08 39.01 8.31
C THR A 60 2.01 38.08 7.53
N GLY A 61 1.48 37.27 6.62
CA GLY A 61 2.30 36.38 5.78
C GLY A 61 2.95 37.08 4.58
N THR A 62 4.00 36.45 4.05
CA THR A 62 4.59 36.74 2.72
C THR A 62 4.88 35.42 2.02
N GLN A 63 4.39 35.28 0.78
CA GLN A 63 4.77 34.19 -0.11
C GLN A 63 6.28 34.25 -0.41
N THR A 64 6.96 33.11 -0.40
CA THR A 64 8.33 32.97 -0.91
C THR A 64 8.34 32.03 -2.09
N ASP A 65 8.83 32.53 -3.23
CA ASP A 65 8.95 31.78 -4.49
C ASP A 65 9.85 30.54 -4.39
N SER A 66 9.61 29.61 -5.30
CA SER A 66 10.35 28.37 -5.48
C SER A 66 11.85 28.59 -5.71
N ALA A 67 12.69 28.12 -4.77
CA ALA A 67 14.14 28.07 -4.94
C ALA A 67 14.64 26.64 -5.25
N ASN A 68 15.17 26.45 -6.47
CA ASN A 68 16.17 25.44 -6.86
C ASN A 68 15.89 23.91 -6.73
N GLY A 69 14.64 23.46 -6.55
CA GLY A 69 14.35 22.01 -6.41
C GLY A 69 13.32 21.37 -7.34
N GLY A 70 12.37 22.14 -7.90
CA GLY A 70 11.17 21.57 -8.53
C GLY A 70 10.27 20.83 -7.53
N TYR A 71 9.31 20.05 -8.01
CA TYR A 71 8.42 19.26 -7.15
C TYR A 71 9.12 18.14 -6.38
N PHE A 72 10.29 17.68 -6.84
CA PHE A 72 11.12 16.66 -6.20
C PHE A 72 12.36 17.24 -5.49
N ALA A 73 12.23 18.46 -4.95
CA ALA A 73 13.15 19.00 -3.96
C ALA A 73 13.22 18.06 -2.75
N PRO A 74 14.41 17.76 -2.19
CA PRO A 74 14.49 16.99 -0.94
C PRO A 74 13.75 17.75 0.18
N PHE A 75 12.97 17.05 1.01
CA PHE A 75 12.34 17.65 2.19
C PHE A 75 13.38 18.08 3.24
N GLY A 76 14.54 17.42 3.23
CA GLY A 76 15.74 17.83 3.95
C GLY A 76 16.92 16.99 3.47
N THR A 77 18.14 17.48 3.67
CA THR A 77 19.38 16.73 3.39
C THR A 77 20.23 16.53 4.64
N ASP A 78 19.79 17.07 5.78
CA ASP A 78 20.50 17.00 7.04
C ASP A 78 20.38 15.61 7.67
N GLU A 79 21.41 15.22 8.40
CA GLU A 79 21.45 13.98 9.16
C GLU A 79 20.28 13.92 10.18
N PRO A 80 19.52 12.80 10.27
CA PRO A 80 18.53 12.62 11.33
C PRO A 80 19.17 12.79 12.70
N SER A 81 18.55 13.57 13.60
CA SER A 81 19.17 13.90 14.90
C SER A 81 19.65 12.65 15.65
N GLU A 82 20.94 12.61 16.01
CA GLU A 82 21.51 11.53 16.85
C GLU A 82 21.03 11.59 18.30
N GLU A 83 20.65 12.78 18.78
CA GLU A 83 20.06 13.00 20.11
C GLU A 83 18.68 12.31 20.22
N LEU A 84 17.88 12.40 19.16
CA LEU A 84 16.56 11.77 19.10
C LEU A 84 16.65 10.31 18.66
N PHE A 85 17.32 10.03 17.54
CA PHE A 85 17.31 8.72 16.89
C PHE A 85 18.67 8.03 16.99
N GLN A 86 18.83 7.21 18.03
CA GLN A 86 20.05 6.41 18.21
C GLN A 86 20.33 5.55 16.97
N ARG A 87 21.61 5.46 16.59
CA ARG A 87 22.06 4.68 15.43
C ARG A 87 22.11 3.19 15.74
N ASN A 88 21.49 2.37 14.90
CA ASN A 88 21.52 0.91 15.09
C ASN A 88 21.61 0.14 13.76
N GLY A 89 22.73 -0.55 13.53
CA GLY A 89 22.91 -1.46 12.37
C GLY A 89 22.64 -2.94 12.68
N SER A 90 22.06 -3.25 13.84
CA SER A 90 21.87 -4.65 14.29
C SER A 90 20.82 -5.41 13.48
N LEU A 91 20.01 -4.72 12.67
CA LEU A 91 18.98 -5.34 11.84
C LEU A 91 19.56 -6.38 10.87
N ALA A 92 20.85 -6.25 10.49
CA ALA A 92 21.58 -7.24 9.69
C ALA A 92 21.56 -8.68 10.25
N LYS A 93 21.30 -8.85 11.56
CA LYS A 93 21.15 -10.18 12.18
C LYS A 93 19.77 -10.79 11.90
N LEU A 94 18.73 -9.95 11.86
CA LEU A 94 17.32 -10.32 11.79
C LEU A 94 16.75 -10.26 10.36
N ALA A 95 17.22 -9.34 9.52
CA ALA A 95 16.76 -9.13 8.16
C ALA A 95 17.93 -8.75 7.22
N PRO A 96 18.90 -9.67 6.99
CA PRO A 96 20.09 -9.40 6.18
C PRO A 96 19.78 -9.08 4.71
N ILE A 97 20.54 -8.14 4.15
CA ILE A 97 20.61 -7.89 2.71
C ILE A 97 21.21 -9.10 2.00
N ILE A 98 20.64 -9.47 0.86
CA ILE A 98 21.20 -10.41 -0.10
C ILE A 98 21.25 -9.78 -1.50
N ASN A 99 22.06 -10.34 -2.40
CA ASN A 99 22.10 -9.96 -3.82
C ASN A 99 22.31 -8.48 -4.16
N ILE A 100 22.65 -7.58 -3.22
CA ILE A 100 23.05 -6.20 -3.51
C ILE A 100 24.55 -6.15 -3.78
N ALA A 101 24.95 -5.40 -4.81
CA ALA A 101 26.34 -5.15 -5.14
C ALA A 101 27.06 -4.31 -4.08
N LYS A 102 28.34 -4.56 -3.85
CA LYS A 102 29.12 -3.86 -2.79
C LYS A 102 29.13 -2.34 -3.00
N GLU A 103 29.23 -1.89 -4.24
CA GLU A 103 29.23 -0.47 -4.63
C GLU A 103 27.86 0.21 -4.48
N ALA A 104 26.77 -0.54 -4.26
CA ALA A 104 25.42 -0.02 -4.05
C ALA A 104 25.02 0.02 -2.56
N LEU A 105 25.88 -0.43 -1.64
CA LEU A 105 25.65 -0.41 -0.18
C LEU A 105 25.95 0.95 0.48
N ASN A 106 26.34 1.97 -0.29
CA ASN A 106 26.72 3.30 0.19
C ASN A 106 25.58 4.35 0.05
N GLN A 107 24.35 3.88 -0.15
CA GLN A 107 23.15 4.69 -0.37
C GLN A 107 21.95 4.01 0.31
N PRO A 108 20.89 4.76 0.68
CA PRO A 108 19.67 4.19 1.25
C PRO A 108 19.02 3.14 0.35
N ILE A 109 18.66 1.99 0.93
CA ILE A 109 18.16 0.82 0.19
C ILE A 109 16.63 0.77 0.31
N PRO A 110 15.86 0.80 -0.81
CA PRO A 110 14.41 0.67 -0.78
C PRO A 110 13.95 -0.66 -0.18
N THR A 111 12.88 -0.61 0.62
CA THR A 111 12.35 -1.75 1.38
C THR A 111 10.99 -2.23 0.85
N ASN A 112 10.07 -1.30 0.54
CA ASN A 112 8.67 -1.59 0.23
C ASN A 112 8.44 -1.51 -1.29
N LYS A 113 9.14 -2.38 -2.04
CA LYS A 113 9.09 -2.42 -3.52
C LYS A 113 8.72 -3.81 -4.02
N TRP A 114 8.07 -3.87 -5.18
CA TRP A 114 7.67 -5.11 -5.88
C TRP A 114 8.82 -6.12 -6.07
N TRP A 115 10.07 -5.62 -6.12
CA TRP A 115 11.30 -6.38 -6.26
C TRP A 115 12.02 -6.70 -4.94
N GLY A 116 11.49 -6.30 -3.78
CA GLY A 116 12.15 -6.44 -2.47
C GLY A 116 12.55 -7.88 -2.13
N ASN A 117 11.73 -8.87 -2.49
CA ASN A 117 12.04 -10.30 -2.33
C ASN A 117 13.39 -10.71 -2.94
N LEU A 118 13.88 -10.00 -3.97
CA LEU A 118 15.16 -10.32 -4.61
C LEU A 118 16.38 -9.84 -3.82
N ILE A 119 16.23 -8.93 -2.85
CA ILE A 119 17.33 -8.22 -2.18
C ILE A 119 17.40 -8.41 -0.66
N HIS A 120 16.39 -9.03 -0.04
CA HIS A 120 16.36 -9.22 1.41
C HIS A 120 15.74 -10.55 1.82
N VAL A 121 16.19 -11.10 2.95
CA VAL A 121 15.55 -12.24 3.63
C VAL A 121 15.47 -11.97 5.13
N THR A 122 14.60 -12.70 5.82
CA THR A 122 14.54 -12.70 7.28
C THR A 122 15.48 -13.76 7.87
N ALA A 123 15.73 -13.69 9.18
CA ALA A 123 16.54 -14.67 9.89
C ALA A 123 15.89 -16.06 9.95
N THR A 124 14.56 -16.13 9.90
CA THR A 124 13.77 -17.36 9.86
C THR A 124 13.81 -18.02 8.48
N ASN A 125 13.75 -17.23 7.39
CA ASN A 125 13.54 -17.73 6.03
C ASN A 125 14.80 -17.61 5.14
N ARG A 126 16.01 -17.74 5.72
CA ARG A 126 17.29 -17.55 4.98
C ARG A 126 17.48 -18.52 3.81
N SER A 127 16.90 -19.70 3.87
CA SER A 127 16.91 -20.72 2.80
C SER A 127 15.97 -20.40 1.65
N GLU A 128 14.87 -19.69 1.91
CA GLU A 128 13.78 -19.47 0.94
C GLU A 128 14.05 -18.28 0.03
N ASN A 129 13.45 -18.29 -1.16
CA ASN A 129 13.34 -17.11 -2.02
C ASN A 129 11.94 -17.12 -2.63
N TYR A 130 11.40 -15.94 -2.93
CA TYR A 130 10.07 -15.78 -3.50
C TYR A 130 10.09 -14.85 -4.72
N PRO A 131 9.10 -14.96 -5.62
CA PRO A 131 9.06 -14.14 -6.82
C PRO A 131 8.89 -12.65 -6.51
N ALA A 132 9.44 -11.84 -7.40
CA ALA A 132 9.12 -10.44 -7.57
C ALA A 132 8.17 -10.28 -8.76
N TRP A 133 7.29 -9.29 -8.71
CA TRP A 133 6.17 -9.18 -9.65
C TRP A 133 6.28 -7.89 -10.48
N ALA A 134 6.95 -7.99 -11.63
CA ALA A 134 7.08 -6.86 -12.55
C ALA A 134 5.73 -6.52 -13.22
N GLN A 135 4.91 -7.55 -13.50
CA GLN A 135 3.71 -7.49 -14.33
C GLN A 135 4.02 -7.14 -15.80
N PRO A 136 3.56 -7.92 -16.79
CA PRO A 136 2.78 -9.17 -16.66
C PRO A 136 3.60 -10.37 -16.16
N TYR A 137 4.92 -10.24 -16.06
CA TYR A 137 5.81 -11.32 -15.64
C TYR A 137 6.06 -11.34 -14.13
N SER A 138 6.13 -12.54 -13.55
CA SER A 138 6.83 -12.77 -12.28
C SER A 138 8.27 -13.19 -12.55
N LEU A 139 9.17 -12.82 -11.64
CA LEU A 139 10.61 -12.92 -11.77
C LEU A 139 11.22 -13.56 -10.53
N PHE A 140 12.18 -14.45 -10.72
CA PHE A 140 12.78 -15.19 -9.62
C PHE A 140 14.29 -15.37 -9.85
N LEU A 141 15.06 -15.39 -8.75
CA LEU A 141 16.49 -15.65 -8.76
C LEU A 141 16.75 -17.01 -8.07
N PRO A 142 16.90 -18.10 -8.85
CA PRO A 142 16.98 -19.45 -8.30
C PRO A 142 18.14 -19.62 -7.32
N LYS A 143 17.83 -20.19 -6.14
CA LYS A 143 18.84 -20.58 -5.14
C LYS A 143 19.48 -21.93 -5.47
N GLU A 144 18.84 -22.73 -6.32
CA GLU A 144 19.27 -24.02 -6.87
C GLU A 144 19.21 -23.95 -8.41
N ALA A 145 19.73 -24.97 -9.11
CA ALA A 145 19.73 -25.00 -10.57
C ALA A 145 18.31 -25.24 -11.13
N PRO A 146 17.95 -24.69 -12.31
CA PRO A 146 18.78 -23.88 -13.19
C PRO A 146 18.91 -22.45 -12.65
N PHE A 147 20.13 -21.91 -12.63
CA PHE A 147 20.38 -20.55 -12.17
C PHE A 147 20.17 -19.53 -13.29
N GLY A 148 19.81 -18.30 -12.94
CA GLY A 148 19.61 -17.24 -13.93
C GLY A 148 18.49 -16.28 -13.54
N VAL A 149 17.83 -15.71 -14.53
CA VAL A 149 16.59 -14.94 -14.34
C VAL A 149 15.42 -15.83 -14.78
N LYS A 150 14.77 -16.48 -13.82
CA LYS A 150 13.52 -17.23 -14.03
C LYS A 150 12.39 -16.23 -14.26
N THR A 151 11.55 -16.49 -15.25
CA THR A 151 10.35 -15.72 -15.57
C THR A 151 9.13 -16.63 -15.77
N CYS A 152 7.95 -16.11 -15.45
CA CYS A 152 6.66 -16.78 -15.61
C CYS A 152 5.60 -15.78 -16.06
N TYR A 153 4.73 -16.19 -16.99
CA TYR A 153 3.48 -15.48 -17.27
C TYR A 153 2.38 -16.06 -16.38
N SER A 154 2.41 -15.65 -15.11
CA SER A 154 1.62 -16.28 -14.04
C SER A 154 0.10 -16.25 -14.24
N TYR A 155 -0.45 -15.40 -15.12
CA TYR A 155 -1.89 -15.29 -15.36
C TYR A 155 -2.55 -16.62 -15.77
N THR A 156 -1.87 -17.48 -16.54
CA THR A 156 -2.41 -18.79 -16.95
C THR A 156 -2.50 -19.80 -15.82
N TYR A 157 -1.89 -19.52 -14.67
CA TYR A 157 -1.84 -20.37 -13.47
C TYR A 157 -2.75 -19.85 -12.37
N ARG A 158 -3.91 -19.28 -12.74
CA ARG A 158 -4.87 -18.74 -11.78
C ARG A 158 -5.64 -19.86 -11.09
N GLU A 159 -5.56 -19.87 -9.77
CA GLU A 159 -6.42 -20.67 -8.90
C GLU A 159 -7.44 -19.77 -8.20
N MET A 160 -8.62 -20.33 -7.89
CA MET A 160 -9.70 -19.62 -7.19
C MET A 160 -10.24 -20.48 -6.05
N ALA A 161 -10.53 -19.84 -4.92
CA ALA A 161 -11.25 -20.47 -3.82
C ALA A 161 -12.64 -20.97 -4.28
N PRO A 162 -13.16 -22.07 -3.70
CA PRO A 162 -14.55 -22.47 -3.92
C PRO A 162 -15.51 -21.39 -3.41
N GLU A 163 -16.63 -21.20 -4.11
CA GLU A 163 -17.68 -20.28 -3.68
C GLU A 163 -18.45 -20.84 -2.49
N VAL A 164 -18.45 -20.11 -1.37
CA VAL A 164 -19.17 -20.46 -0.14
C VAL A 164 -20.16 -19.35 0.20
N ASN A 165 -21.46 -19.70 0.28
CA ASN A 165 -22.54 -18.75 0.59
C ASN A 165 -22.54 -17.47 -0.27
N GLY A 166 -22.25 -17.60 -1.58
CA GLY A 166 -22.22 -16.47 -2.51
C GLY A 166 -20.90 -15.68 -2.54
N THR A 167 -19.90 -16.10 -1.78
CA THR A 167 -18.60 -15.41 -1.59
C THR A 167 -17.47 -16.30 -2.10
N VAL A 168 -16.65 -15.80 -3.03
CA VAL A 168 -15.33 -16.39 -3.35
C VAL A 168 -14.29 -15.63 -2.54
N LYS A 169 -13.49 -16.36 -1.75
CA LYS A 169 -12.59 -15.77 -0.75
C LYS A 169 -11.28 -15.25 -1.34
N TRP A 170 -10.70 -15.95 -2.30
CA TRP A 170 -9.44 -15.54 -2.92
C TRP A 170 -9.30 -16.03 -4.35
N TYR A 171 -8.40 -15.39 -5.09
CA TYR A 171 -7.71 -15.98 -6.22
C TYR A 171 -6.21 -15.71 -6.11
N SER A 172 -5.39 -16.61 -6.62
CA SER A 172 -3.93 -16.51 -6.62
C SER A 172 -3.37 -16.97 -7.96
N HIS A 173 -2.07 -16.74 -8.19
CA HIS A 173 -1.41 -17.13 -9.44
C HIS A 173 -0.05 -17.79 -9.17
N GLY A 174 0.13 -19.04 -9.62
CA GLY A 174 1.37 -19.79 -9.44
C GLY A 174 2.58 -19.16 -10.15
N SER A 175 3.80 -19.47 -9.66
CA SER A 175 5.07 -19.04 -10.29
C SER A 175 5.88 -20.25 -10.77
N HIS A 176 5.59 -20.68 -11.98
CA HIS A 176 6.23 -21.79 -12.69
C HIS A 176 7.52 -21.35 -13.39
N ASN A 177 8.45 -22.24 -13.71
CA ASN A 177 9.57 -21.93 -14.59
C ASN A 177 9.15 -22.00 -16.07
N ASP A 178 8.39 -21.01 -16.54
CA ASP A 178 8.03 -20.94 -17.96
C ASP A 178 9.28 -20.80 -18.83
N LEU A 179 10.19 -19.90 -18.47
CA LEU A 179 11.55 -19.80 -19.01
C LEU A 179 12.53 -19.25 -17.96
N THR A 180 13.77 -19.73 -17.95
CA THR A 180 14.90 -19.10 -17.25
C THR A 180 15.94 -18.66 -18.26
N LEU A 181 16.27 -17.35 -18.28
CA LEU A 181 17.46 -16.86 -18.97
C LEU A 181 18.70 -17.28 -18.16
N SER A 182 19.42 -18.29 -18.66
CA SER A 182 20.53 -18.98 -18.01
C SER A 182 21.77 -19.00 -18.94
N ALA A 183 22.86 -19.60 -18.47
CA ALA A 183 24.06 -19.89 -19.24
C ALA A 183 24.60 -21.27 -18.86
N ASN A 184 25.20 -21.98 -19.81
CA ASN A 184 25.72 -23.33 -19.57
C ASN A 184 26.80 -23.35 -18.46
N GLU A 185 27.60 -22.29 -18.35
CA GLU A 185 28.60 -22.14 -17.28
C GLU A 185 27.99 -22.05 -15.87
N PHE A 186 26.70 -21.72 -15.73
CA PHE A 186 26.02 -21.71 -14.43
C PHE A 186 25.71 -23.13 -13.91
N ASN A 187 25.69 -24.15 -14.77
CA ASN A 187 25.54 -25.54 -14.35
C ASN A 187 26.79 -26.06 -13.64
N GLU A 188 27.97 -25.50 -13.94
CA GLU A 188 29.24 -25.86 -13.30
C GLU A 188 29.43 -25.11 -11.96
N SER A 189 28.89 -23.90 -11.85
CA SER A 189 29.02 -23.07 -10.64
C SER A 189 27.84 -22.12 -10.45
N LYS A 190 27.29 -22.07 -9.23
CA LYS A 190 26.25 -21.11 -8.87
C LYS A 190 26.75 -19.67 -9.14
N PRO A 191 26.06 -18.88 -9.97
CA PRO A 191 26.46 -17.52 -10.24
C PRO A 191 26.22 -16.62 -9.04
N LYS A 192 26.94 -15.50 -9.02
CA LYS A 192 26.67 -14.40 -8.09
C LYS A 192 25.63 -13.47 -8.71
N TYR A 193 24.49 -13.30 -8.03
CA TYR A 193 23.49 -12.28 -8.35
C TYR A 193 23.85 -10.96 -7.66
N GLU A 194 23.87 -9.87 -8.42
CA GLU A 194 24.16 -8.52 -7.91
C GLU A 194 23.26 -7.46 -8.55
N VAL A 195 22.24 -7.02 -7.82
CA VAL A 195 21.52 -5.77 -8.06
C VAL A 195 22.46 -4.61 -7.71
N TYR A 196 22.79 -3.80 -8.70
CA TYR A 196 23.83 -2.76 -8.59
C TYR A 196 23.33 -1.33 -8.79
N SER A 197 22.08 -1.19 -9.21
CA SER A 197 21.41 0.10 -9.41
C SER A 197 19.91 -0.11 -9.40
N TRP A 198 19.17 0.89 -8.93
CA TRP A 198 17.71 0.94 -8.97
C TRP A 198 17.24 2.32 -9.41
N SER A 199 16.00 2.35 -9.87
CA SER A 199 15.25 3.50 -10.38
C SER A 199 13.84 3.46 -9.77
N ASP A 200 13.00 4.43 -10.09
CA ASP A 200 11.65 4.50 -9.49
C ASP A 200 10.77 3.29 -9.85
N ILE A 201 11.00 2.70 -11.02
CA ILE A 201 10.15 1.65 -11.61
C ILE A 201 10.83 0.26 -11.66
N GLY A 202 12.15 0.17 -11.43
CA GLY A 202 12.87 -1.11 -11.56
C GLY A 202 14.35 -1.09 -11.17
N ILE A 203 14.99 -2.24 -11.38
CA ILE A 203 16.38 -2.54 -10.95
C ILE A 203 17.27 -3.00 -12.11
N LYS A 204 18.58 -2.82 -11.96
CA LYS A 204 19.61 -3.41 -12.83
C LYS A 204 20.34 -4.52 -12.06
N LEU A 205 20.35 -5.72 -12.64
CA LEU A 205 20.89 -6.96 -12.08
C LEU A 205 21.98 -7.50 -13.01
N ARG A 206 23.15 -7.83 -12.45
CA ARG A 206 24.13 -8.67 -13.13
C ARG A 206 24.20 -10.06 -12.47
N THR A 207 24.41 -11.08 -13.28
CA THR A 207 24.54 -12.48 -12.87
C THR A 207 25.84 -13.02 -13.47
N CYS A 208 26.83 -13.31 -12.62
CA CYS A 208 28.21 -13.55 -13.06
C CYS A 208 28.74 -14.90 -12.58
N VAL A 209 29.53 -15.58 -13.43
CA VAL A 209 30.29 -16.78 -13.03
C VAL A 209 31.47 -16.35 -12.13
N PRO A 210 31.56 -16.84 -10.88
CA PRO A 210 32.55 -16.38 -9.91
C PRO A 210 33.99 -16.44 -10.44
N GLY A 211 34.72 -15.32 -10.34
CA GLY A 211 36.13 -15.23 -10.71
C GLY A 211 36.46 -15.23 -12.21
N SER A 212 35.49 -15.41 -13.11
CA SER A 212 35.74 -15.50 -14.56
C SER A 212 35.64 -14.17 -15.31
N GLY A 213 34.92 -13.18 -14.76
CA GLY A 213 34.53 -11.96 -15.47
C GLY A 213 33.34 -12.10 -16.43
N LYS A 214 32.93 -13.33 -16.79
CA LYS A 214 31.75 -13.59 -17.63
C LYS A 214 30.46 -13.31 -16.87
N CYS A 215 29.56 -12.53 -17.46
CA CYS A 215 28.31 -12.09 -16.85
C CYS A 215 27.16 -12.03 -17.86
N MET A 216 25.93 -11.99 -17.35
CA MET A 216 24.79 -11.42 -18.05
C MET A 216 24.20 -10.25 -17.24
N ASP A 217 23.75 -9.20 -17.94
CA ASP A 217 23.17 -7.99 -17.36
C ASP A 217 21.70 -7.84 -17.78
N SER A 218 20.80 -7.62 -16.82
CA SER A 218 19.35 -7.51 -17.02
C SER A 218 18.79 -6.26 -16.36
N ALA A 219 17.86 -5.58 -17.03
CA ALA A 219 17.02 -4.56 -16.43
C ALA A 219 15.64 -5.16 -16.15
N LEU A 220 15.20 -5.12 -14.89
CA LEU A 220 13.93 -5.69 -14.43
C LEU A 220 13.03 -4.53 -14.01
N VAL A 221 11.98 -4.26 -14.79
CA VAL A 221 11.18 -3.03 -14.73
C VAL A 221 9.70 -3.39 -14.79
N SER A 222 8.86 -2.78 -13.96
CA SER A 222 7.42 -3.03 -14.02
C SER A 222 6.85 -2.66 -15.38
N GLY A 223 5.97 -3.49 -15.96
CA GLY A 223 5.38 -3.26 -17.28
C GLY A 223 6.23 -3.73 -18.48
N MET A 224 7.41 -4.33 -18.25
CA MET A 224 8.28 -4.72 -19.36
C MET A 224 7.62 -5.76 -20.29
N ALA A 225 7.60 -5.46 -21.59
CA ALA A 225 7.08 -6.38 -22.60
C ALA A 225 8.00 -7.58 -22.87
N PHE A 226 9.30 -7.44 -22.59
CA PHE A 226 10.31 -8.48 -22.79
C PHE A 226 11.23 -8.60 -21.59
N VAL A 227 11.41 -9.81 -21.07
CA VAL A 227 12.49 -10.14 -20.13
C VAL A 227 13.78 -10.19 -20.95
N SER A 228 14.79 -9.41 -20.57
CA SER A 228 15.95 -9.15 -21.43
C SER A 228 17.27 -9.30 -20.67
N ALA A 229 18.23 -10.03 -21.24
CA ALA A 229 19.57 -10.22 -20.69
C ALA A 229 20.66 -9.97 -21.77
N LYS A 230 21.65 -9.16 -21.44
CA LYS A 230 22.85 -8.87 -22.24
C LYS A 230 24.00 -9.74 -21.75
N TYR A 231 24.32 -10.77 -22.51
CA TYR A 231 25.39 -11.73 -22.24
C TYR A 231 26.75 -11.14 -22.63
N ASP A 232 27.79 -11.50 -21.86
CA ASP A 232 29.19 -11.23 -22.16
C ASP A 232 30.03 -12.50 -21.96
N GLY A 233 30.44 -13.11 -23.08
CA GLY A 233 31.25 -14.33 -23.15
C GLY A 233 30.62 -15.63 -22.62
N LEU A 234 29.37 -15.61 -22.12
CA LEU A 234 28.61 -16.76 -21.62
C LEU A 234 27.95 -17.56 -22.75
N THR A 235 27.69 -18.84 -22.56
CA THR A 235 27.00 -19.72 -23.53
C THR A 235 25.50 -19.80 -23.19
N PRO A 236 24.58 -19.14 -23.93
CA PRO A 236 23.19 -19.03 -23.54
C PRO A 236 22.49 -20.38 -23.39
N ARG A 237 21.73 -20.52 -22.31
CA ARG A 237 20.87 -21.65 -22.01
C ARG A 237 19.52 -21.10 -21.59
N ILE A 238 18.43 -21.58 -22.17
CA ILE A 238 17.06 -21.18 -21.82
C ILE A 238 16.37 -22.41 -21.26
N ASP A 239 16.24 -22.50 -19.94
CA ASP A 239 15.68 -23.67 -19.25
C ASP A 239 14.19 -23.47 -18.94
N THR A 240 13.34 -24.44 -19.25
CA THR A 240 11.91 -24.45 -18.89
C THR A 240 11.56 -25.74 -18.15
N GLU A 241 10.61 -25.68 -17.20
CA GLU A 241 10.06 -26.91 -16.58
C GLU A 241 9.10 -27.67 -17.50
N HIS A 242 8.66 -27.01 -18.58
CA HIS A 242 7.76 -27.55 -19.59
C HIS A 242 8.53 -28.28 -20.69
N ASN A 243 7.82 -29.09 -21.48
CA ASN A 243 8.39 -29.67 -22.70
C ASN A 243 8.29 -28.69 -23.85
N ILE A 244 9.41 -28.43 -24.54
CA ILE A 244 9.42 -27.74 -25.82
C ILE A 244 8.92 -28.72 -26.88
N THR A 245 7.72 -28.45 -27.40
CA THR A 245 7.05 -29.31 -28.38
C THR A 245 7.46 -28.99 -29.81
N TYR A 246 7.76 -27.73 -30.09
CA TYR A 246 8.22 -27.23 -31.38
C TYR A 246 8.99 -25.91 -31.20
N VAL A 247 9.93 -25.64 -32.11
CA VAL A 247 10.62 -24.36 -32.25
C VAL A 247 10.61 -23.99 -33.73
N ASP A 248 10.07 -22.81 -34.07
CA ASP A 248 10.31 -22.20 -35.38
C ASP A 248 11.54 -21.29 -35.28
N ASP A 249 12.60 -21.64 -36.01
CA ASP A 249 13.86 -20.90 -36.16
C ASP A 249 14.10 -20.40 -37.60
N SER A 250 13.05 -20.39 -38.44
CA SER A 250 13.13 -20.05 -39.87
C SER A 250 13.55 -18.58 -40.13
N ALA A 251 13.34 -17.69 -39.16
CA ALA A 251 13.70 -16.28 -39.22
C ALA A 251 15.01 -16.01 -38.44
N PRO A 252 16.12 -15.59 -39.11
CA PRO A 252 17.42 -15.45 -38.45
C PRO A 252 17.42 -14.51 -37.22
N GLY A 253 17.74 -15.08 -36.06
CA GLY A 253 17.75 -14.40 -34.76
C GLY A 253 16.40 -14.33 -34.03
N LYS A 254 15.35 -14.98 -34.56
CA LYS A 254 14.03 -15.14 -33.93
C LYS A 254 13.77 -16.64 -33.72
N PHE A 255 13.22 -16.99 -32.56
CA PHE A 255 12.84 -18.36 -32.23
C PHE A 255 11.45 -18.36 -31.59
N VAL A 256 10.47 -19.02 -32.20
CA VAL A 256 9.10 -19.16 -31.65
C VAL A 256 9.02 -20.51 -30.93
N ILE A 257 8.87 -20.48 -29.61
CA ILE A 257 9.01 -21.62 -28.70
C ILE A 257 7.62 -22.05 -28.23
N HIS A 258 7.19 -23.25 -28.62
CA HIS A 258 5.90 -23.80 -28.21
C HIS A 258 6.06 -24.79 -27.05
N LEU A 259 5.39 -24.51 -25.95
CA LEU A 259 5.46 -25.31 -24.73
C LEU A 259 4.21 -26.21 -24.57
N ASN A 260 4.36 -27.35 -23.89
CA ASN A 260 3.24 -28.27 -23.65
C ASN A 260 2.17 -27.75 -22.66
N ASN A 261 2.41 -26.61 -22.00
CA ASN A 261 1.43 -25.86 -21.20
C ASN A 261 0.49 -24.97 -22.06
N SER A 262 0.57 -25.05 -23.39
CA SER A 262 -0.13 -24.21 -24.39
C SER A 262 0.35 -22.75 -24.49
N GLN A 263 1.31 -22.30 -23.68
CA GLN A 263 1.95 -21.01 -23.91
C GLN A 263 2.90 -21.09 -25.12
N THR A 264 2.99 -19.99 -25.86
CA THR A 264 4.03 -19.80 -26.88
C THR A 264 4.82 -18.55 -26.55
N TRP A 265 6.14 -18.63 -26.65
CA TRP A 265 7.07 -17.53 -26.37
C TRP A 265 7.88 -17.20 -27.61
N VAL A 266 8.28 -15.94 -27.79
CA VAL A 266 9.26 -15.56 -28.82
C VAL A 266 10.55 -15.10 -28.17
N LEU A 267 11.65 -15.68 -28.62
CA LEU A 267 13.01 -15.26 -28.28
C LEU A 267 13.63 -14.48 -29.43
N TYR A 268 14.25 -13.33 -29.11
CA TYR A 268 15.03 -12.52 -30.05
C TYR A 268 16.49 -12.43 -29.61
N ALA A 269 17.41 -12.77 -30.52
CA ALA A 269 18.86 -12.63 -30.34
C ALA A 269 19.41 -11.48 -31.20
N SER A 270 20.24 -10.63 -30.61
CA SER A 270 20.86 -9.49 -31.32
C SER A 270 21.90 -9.91 -32.37
N ASP A 271 22.54 -11.06 -32.22
CA ASP A 271 23.29 -11.73 -33.30
C ASP A 271 22.35 -12.71 -34.02
N LYS A 272 22.05 -12.43 -35.29
CA LYS A 272 21.19 -13.27 -36.13
C LYS A 272 21.83 -14.59 -36.56
N SER A 273 23.10 -14.81 -36.23
CA SER A 273 23.84 -16.06 -36.48
C SER A 273 23.94 -16.97 -35.26
N LEU A 274 23.32 -16.60 -34.13
CA LEU A 274 23.18 -17.50 -32.98
C LEU A 274 22.25 -18.67 -33.36
N SER A 275 22.58 -19.89 -32.92
CA SER A 275 21.74 -21.07 -33.11
C SER A 275 21.52 -21.79 -31.79
N PHE A 276 20.37 -22.45 -31.65
CA PHE A 276 20.02 -23.24 -30.47
C PHE A 276 19.74 -24.69 -30.87
N ARG A 277 20.04 -25.61 -29.96
CA ARG A 277 19.55 -26.99 -30.01
C ARG A 277 18.67 -27.26 -28.79
N VAL A 278 17.66 -28.12 -28.95
CA VAL A 278 16.84 -28.61 -27.84
C VAL A 278 17.60 -29.72 -27.12
N GLU A 279 17.75 -29.61 -25.80
CA GLU A 279 18.26 -30.65 -24.90
C GLU A 279 17.24 -30.95 -23.80
N GLU A 280 17.43 -32.07 -23.10
CA GLU A 280 16.74 -32.30 -21.82
C GLU A 280 17.26 -31.31 -20.77
N SER A 281 16.35 -30.80 -19.94
CA SER A 281 16.70 -29.83 -18.90
C SER A 281 17.23 -30.50 -17.64
N VAL A 282 17.64 -29.68 -16.69
CA VAL A 282 17.85 -30.15 -15.32
C VAL A 282 16.54 -30.66 -14.73
N VAL A 283 16.63 -31.57 -13.76
CA VAL A 283 15.46 -32.13 -13.08
C VAL A 283 14.87 -31.06 -12.16
N PHE A 284 13.66 -30.58 -12.47
CA PHE A 284 12.96 -29.58 -11.65
C PHE A 284 12.24 -30.22 -10.46
N SER A 285 11.77 -31.45 -10.62
CA SER A 285 11.20 -32.26 -9.53
C SER A 285 11.36 -33.75 -9.84
N VAL A 286 11.12 -34.60 -8.85
CA VAL A 286 11.19 -36.07 -8.98
C VAL A 286 10.36 -36.62 -10.17
N ASN A 287 9.31 -35.90 -10.59
CA ASN A 287 8.40 -36.31 -11.66
C ASN A 287 8.43 -35.39 -12.90
N ALA A 288 9.37 -34.44 -13.00
CA ALA A 288 9.45 -33.51 -14.13
C ALA A 288 10.92 -33.27 -14.56
N SER A 289 11.29 -33.82 -15.72
CA SER A 289 12.33 -33.25 -16.57
C SER A 289 11.68 -32.30 -17.58
N GLY A 290 12.22 -31.09 -17.69
CA GLY A 290 11.79 -30.10 -18.66
C GLY A 290 12.67 -30.11 -19.91
N SER A 291 12.57 -29.06 -20.74
CA SER A 291 13.41 -28.87 -21.92
C SER A 291 14.32 -27.64 -21.80
N SER A 292 15.37 -27.59 -22.63
CA SER A 292 16.29 -26.45 -22.69
C SER A 292 16.68 -26.10 -24.12
N LEU A 293 16.74 -24.80 -24.44
CA LEU A 293 17.43 -24.31 -25.63
C LEU A 293 18.86 -23.97 -25.27
N VAL A 294 19.83 -24.65 -25.89
CA VAL A 294 21.26 -24.45 -25.59
C VAL A 294 21.99 -23.95 -26.83
N ALA A 295 22.69 -22.84 -26.69
CA ALA A 295 23.45 -22.25 -27.78
C ALA A 295 24.62 -23.14 -28.21
N ASP A 296 25.01 -23.05 -29.49
CA ASP A 296 26.17 -23.75 -30.06
C ASP A 296 27.53 -23.25 -29.52
N ARG A 297 27.57 -22.01 -29.02
CA ARG A 297 28.80 -21.30 -28.65
C ARG A 297 28.58 -20.22 -27.60
N GLY A 298 29.68 -19.73 -27.04
CA GLY A 298 29.71 -18.51 -26.23
C GLY A 298 29.22 -17.29 -27.03
N TYR A 299 28.43 -16.44 -26.39
CA TYR A 299 27.70 -15.33 -26.98
C TYR A 299 28.02 -14.01 -26.25
N SER A 300 28.07 -12.92 -27.01
CA SER A 300 28.13 -11.56 -26.47
C SER A 300 27.13 -10.69 -27.22
N GLY A 301 26.06 -10.29 -26.52
CA GLY A 301 24.90 -9.67 -27.14
C GLY A 301 23.66 -9.79 -26.27
N THR A 302 22.53 -9.25 -26.73
CA THR A 302 21.26 -9.32 -25.98
C THR A 302 20.39 -10.48 -26.46
N ILE A 303 19.78 -11.19 -25.51
CA ILE A 303 18.65 -12.10 -25.72
C ILE A 303 17.44 -11.51 -25.00
N ARG A 304 16.27 -11.60 -25.62
CA ARG A 304 14.99 -11.12 -25.09
C ARG A 304 13.94 -12.19 -25.27
N VAL A 305 13.07 -12.38 -24.28
CA VAL A 305 11.92 -13.29 -24.38
C VAL A 305 10.62 -12.58 -24.01
N ALA A 306 9.55 -12.88 -24.74
CA ALA A 306 8.20 -12.40 -24.47
C ALA A 306 7.17 -13.51 -24.73
N VAL A 307 6.12 -13.59 -23.91
CA VAL A 307 4.98 -14.49 -24.16
C VAL A 307 4.10 -13.89 -25.27
N LEU A 308 3.67 -14.72 -26.23
CA LEU A 308 2.69 -14.30 -27.22
C LEU A 308 1.31 -14.15 -26.55
N PRO A 309 0.58 -13.05 -26.79
CA PRO A 309 -0.83 -12.98 -26.46
C PRO A 309 -1.62 -14.10 -27.15
N GLU A 310 -2.70 -14.56 -26.52
CA GLU A 310 -3.55 -15.60 -27.09
C GLU A 310 -4.13 -15.13 -28.44
N GLY A 311 -3.96 -15.95 -29.49
CA GLY A 311 -4.44 -15.64 -30.84
C GLY A 311 -3.64 -14.57 -31.60
N ALA A 312 -2.51 -14.09 -31.07
CA ALA A 312 -1.61 -13.20 -31.81
C ALA A 312 -0.73 -13.94 -32.82
N GLU A 313 -0.45 -13.31 -33.95
CA GLU A 313 0.59 -13.75 -34.89
C GLU A 313 1.97 -13.69 -34.25
N ASP A 314 2.89 -14.59 -34.61
CA ASP A 314 4.25 -14.62 -34.02
C ASP A 314 5.07 -13.35 -34.32
N THR A 315 4.64 -12.56 -35.30
CA THR A 315 5.27 -11.31 -35.76
C THR A 315 4.91 -10.08 -34.92
N VAL A 316 3.96 -10.20 -33.98
CA VAL A 316 3.42 -9.09 -33.17
C VAL A 316 4.48 -8.26 -32.41
N TYR A 317 5.66 -8.85 -32.16
CA TYR A 317 6.77 -8.23 -31.43
C TYR A 317 7.98 -7.82 -32.30
N ASP A 318 7.99 -8.16 -33.60
CA ASP A 318 9.20 -8.12 -34.44
C ASP A 318 9.84 -6.72 -34.53
N GLU A 319 9.03 -5.67 -34.68
CA GLU A 319 9.52 -4.28 -34.80
C GLU A 319 10.04 -3.70 -33.47
N TYR A 320 9.49 -4.16 -32.34
CA TYR A 320 9.82 -3.71 -30.99
C TYR A 320 11.03 -4.44 -30.38
N ALA A 321 11.37 -5.62 -30.92
CA ALA A 321 12.47 -6.46 -30.44
C ALA A 321 13.83 -5.72 -30.40
N GLY A 322 14.01 -4.70 -31.25
CA GLY A 322 15.24 -3.89 -31.32
C GLY A 322 15.39 -2.78 -30.27
N CYS A 323 14.38 -2.51 -29.41
CA CYS A 323 14.46 -1.47 -28.39
C CYS A 323 14.32 -2.04 -26.96
N VAL A 324 15.40 -1.93 -26.17
CA VAL A 324 15.55 -2.56 -24.85
C VAL A 324 15.44 -1.52 -23.74
N VAL A 325 14.53 -1.72 -22.78
CA VAL A 325 14.44 -0.89 -21.57
C VAL A 325 15.65 -1.12 -20.65
N ARG A 326 16.14 -0.06 -20.02
CA ARG A 326 17.28 -0.07 -19.09
C ARG A 326 16.94 0.46 -17.70
N SER A 327 16.01 1.41 -17.59
CA SER A 327 15.41 1.84 -16.33
C SER A 327 14.12 2.63 -16.59
N GLY A 328 13.40 3.01 -15.53
CA GLY A 328 12.27 3.94 -15.60
C GLY A 328 12.33 4.92 -14.43
N ASN A 329 12.22 6.22 -14.74
CA ASN A 329 12.24 7.29 -13.74
C ASN A 329 10.97 8.14 -13.83
N VAL A 330 10.48 8.64 -12.69
CA VAL A 330 9.36 9.59 -12.64
C VAL A 330 9.86 11.03 -12.58
N SER A 331 9.15 11.93 -13.27
CA SER A 331 9.17 13.38 -13.10
C SER A 331 7.75 13.90 -12.82
N MET A 332 7.65 15.10 -12.23
CA MET A 332 6.38 15.79 -12.01
C MET A 332 6.48 17.17 -12.66
N GLU A 333 5.56 17.47 -13.58
CA GLU A 333 5.57 18.69 -14.40
C GLU A 333 4.66 19.78 -13.81
N SER A 334 3.60 19.38 -13.12
CA SER A 334 2.64 20.28 -12.49
C SER A 334 1.91 19.57 -11.34
N ARG A 335 1.15 20.32 -10.55
CA ARG A 335 0.27 19.76 -9.50
C ARG A 335 -0.65 18.63 -10.01
N THR A 336 -1.07 18.65 -11.28
CA THR A 336 -1.96 17.65 -11.88
C THR A 336 -1.25 16.67 -12.83
N GLY A 337 0.05 16.82 -13.06
CA GLY A 337 0.74 16.12 -14.16
C GLY A 337 2.09 15.56 -13.79
N TYR A 338 2.29 14.27 -14.09
CA TYR A 338 3.56 13.56 -13.96
C TYR A 338 3.87 12.75 -15.21
N SER A 339 5.13 12.35 -15.36
CA SER A 339 5.58 11.57 -16.50
C SER A 339 6.53 10.44 -16.09
N LEU A 340 6.44 9.32 -16.81
CA LEU A 340 7.38 8.20 -16.72
C LEU A 340 8.32 8.23 -17.94
N HIS A 341 9.62 8.31 -17.66
CA HIS A 341 10.69 8.37 -18.65
C HIS A 341 11.45 7.05 -18.65
N TRP A 342 11.47 6.38 -19.80
CA TRP A 342 12.15 5.11 -19.98
C TRP A 342 13.56 5.33 -20.55
N GLU A 343 14.59 4.93 -19.81
CA GLU A 343 15.93 4.81 -20.39
C GLU A 343 15.96 3.59 -21.30
N THR A 344 16.47 3.72 -22.52
CA THR A 344 16.49 2.63 -23.51
C THR A 344 17.81 2.51 -24.26
N GLU A 345 18.14 1.29 -24.68
CA GLU A 345 19.26 0.96 -25.57
C GLU A 345 18.74 0.19 -26.78
N GLY A 346 19.14 0.59 -28.00
CA GLY A 346 18.80 -0.14 -29.22
C GLY A 346 18.49 0.75 -30.41
N ARG A 347 18.70 0.23 -31.62
CA ARG A 347 18.61 1.04 -32.86
C ARG A 347 17.18 1.41 -33.24
N THR A 348 16.17 0.68 -32.78
CA THR A 348 14.76 0.96 -33.11
C THR A 348 14.07 1.86 -32.09
N CYS A 349 14.73 2.26 -30.99
CA CYS A 349 14.11 3.10 -29.97
C CYS A 349 13.71 4.49 -30.48
N GLU A 350 14.49 5.10 -31.38
CA GLU A 350 14.17 6.41 -31.97
C GLU A 350 13.18 6.32 -33.14
N SER A 351 13.14 5.19 -33.85
CA SER A 351 12.40 5.03 -35.11
C SER A 351 11.08 4.26 -34.98
N VAL A 352 10.95 3.39 -33.97
CA VAL A 352 9.77 2.59 -33.65
C VAL A 352 9.25 2.95 -32.26
N GLY A 353 10.15 3.09 -31.29
CA GLY A 353 9.81 3.35 -29.88
C GLY A 353 9.98 2.13 -28.98
N LEU A 354 9.74 2.30 -27.68
CA LEU A 354 9.71 1.23 -26.69
C LEU A 354 8.29 0.69 -26.55
N LEU A 355 8.09 -0.60 -26.83
CA LEU A 355 6.88 -1.30 -26.39
C LEU A 355 6.96 -1.60 -24.89
N HIS A 356 5.98 -1.11 -24.14
CA HIS A 356 5.86 -1.30 -22.70
C HIS A 356 4.38 -1.36 -22.31
N PHE A 357 4.01 -2.20 -21.35
CA PHE A 357 2.61 -2.43 -20.99
C PHE A 357 2.15 -1.43 -19.93
N ALA A 358 1.04 -0.74 -20.17
CA ALA A 358 0.41 0.16 -19.20
C ALA A 358 -0.76 -0.52 -18.48
N LEU A 359 -0.91 -0.23 -17.18
CA LEU A 359 -2.02 -0.70 -16.33
C LEU A 359 -3.35 0.04 -16.61
N PRO A 360 -4.52 -0.47 -16.19
CA PRO A 360 -5.82 0.19 -16.43
C PRO A 360 -5.89 1.68 -16.03
N HIS A 361 -5.53 2.04 -14.79
CA HIS A 361 -5.56 3.45 -14.35
C HIS A 361 -4.59 4.33 -15.15
N GLN A 362 -3.44 3.77 -15.56
CA GLN A 362 -2.48 4.47 -16.41
C GLN A 362 -3.07 4.74 -17.80
N VAL A 363 -3.75 3.78 -18.43
CA VAL A 363 -4.41 3.97 -19.73
C VAL A 363 -5.56 4.99 -19.63
N GLU A 364 -6.19 5.12 -18.46
CA GLU A 364 -7.22 6.12 -18.19
C GLU A 364 -6.66 7.56 -18.05
N SER A 365 -5.58 7.76 -17.28
CA SER A 365 -4.98 9.10 -17.07
C SER A 365 -3.88 9.49 -18.07
N MET A 366 -3.44 8.59 -18.96
CA MET A 366 -2.42 8.88 -19.97
C MET A 366 -2.91 9.91 -21.00
N SER A 367 -2.13 10.97 -21.14
CA SER A 367 -2.39 12.07 -22.07
C SER A 367 -2.17 11.68 -23.54
N GLY A 368 -2.83 12.41 -24.44
CA GLY A 368 -2.71 12.22 -25.88
C GLY A 368 -3.75 11.25 -26.43
N SER A 369 -3.30 10.16 -27.06
CA SER A 369 -4.18 9.13 -27.64
C SER A 369 -3.59 7.75 -27.36
N PRO A 370 -3.62 7.29 -26.09
CA PRO A 370 -3.07 6.00 -25.70
C PRO A 370 -3.78 4.84 -26.41
N THR A 371 -3.02 3.79 -26.71
CA THR A 371 -3.57 2.51 -27.19
C THR A 371 -4.47 1.94 -26.10
N LYS A 372 -5.73 1.67 -26.43
CA LYS A 372 -6.69 0.98 -25.55
C LYS A 372 -6.84 -0.48 -25.95
N ALA A 373 -7.30 -1.34 -25.03
CA ALA A 373 -7.53 -2.76 -25.32
C ALA A 373 -8.52 -3.00 -26.48
N THR A 374 -9.38 -2.03 -26.80
CA THR A 374 -10.31 -2.03 -27.94
C THR A 374 -9.72 -1.50 -29.25
N THR A 375 -8.45 -1.10 -29.28
CA THR A 375 -7.78 -0.57 -30.48
C THR A 375 -7.40 -1.73 -31.40
N PRO A 376 -7.72 -1.70 -32.71
CA PRO A 376 -7.30 -2.75 -33.63
C PRO A 376 -5.77 -2.91 -33.62
N GLY A 377 -5.30 -4.14 -33.41
CA GLY A 377 -3.86 -4.43 -33.30
C GLY A 377 -3.23 -4.10 -31.94
N ALA A 378 -4.01 -3.74 -30.92
CA ALA A 378 -3.49 -3.56 -29.57
C ALA A 378 -2.88 -4.86 -29.03
N ILE A 379 -1.63 -4.77 -28.54
CA ILE A 379 -0.98 -5.85 -27.81
C ILE A 379 -1.49 -5.81 -26.38
N VAL A 380 -2.17 -6.86 -25.92
CA VAL A 380 -2.77 -6.95 -24.59
C VAL A 380 -2.29 -8.21 -23.89
N LEU A 381 -1.82 -8.08 -22.66
CA LEU A 381 -1.57 -9.19 -21.74
C LEU A 381 -2.34 -8.92 -20.44
N HIS A 382 -2.49 -9.94 -19.59
CA HIS A 382 -3.09 -9.76 -18.28
C HIS A 382 -2.01 -9.71 -17.20
N SER A 383 -2.15 -8.77 -16.28
CA SER A 383 -1.48 -8.85 -14.98
C SER A 383 -2.18 -9.88 -14.09
N THR A 384 -1.53 -10.31 -13.01
CA THR A 384 -2.13 -11.23 -12.05
C THR A 384 -3.29 -10.59 -11.26
N THR A 385 -3.11 -9.40 -10.68
CA THR A 385 -4.13 -8.78 -9.81
C THR A 385 -4.72 -7.46 -10.30
N ARG A 386 -4.21 -6.88 -11.40
CA ARG A 386 -4.53 -5.51 -11.84
C ARG A 386 -5.15 -5.45 -13.24
N GLY A 387 -5.78 -6.54 -13.69
CA GLY A 387 -6.53 -6.62 -14.95
C GLY A 387 -5.66 -6.62 -16.21
N GLN A 388 -6.25 -6.21 -17.33
CA GLN A 388 -5.60 -6.12 -18.64
C GLN A 388 -4.56 -4.98 -18.68
N MET A 389 -3.37 -5.30 -19.18
CA MET A 389 -2.31 -4.34 -19.48
C MET A 389 -2.22 -4.14 -20.99
N VAL A 390 -2.11 -2.89 -21.44
CA VAL A 390 -2.13 -2.55 -22.88
C VAL A 390 -0.78 -1.97 -23.31
N GLY A 391 -0.20 -2.55 -24.35
CA GLY A 391 1.06 -2.12 -24.93
C GLY A 391 0.98 -0.70 -25.50
N GLN A 392 1.77 0.21 -24.94
CA GLN A 392 2.03 1.53 -25.47
C GLN A 392 3.41 1.55 -26.13
N VAL A 393 3.57 2.37 -27.17
CA VAL A 393 4.82 2.50 -27.92
C VAL A 393 5.36 3.92 -27.76
N SER A 394 6.19 4.14 -26.73
CA SER A 394 6.84 5.43 -26.46
C SER A 394 7.91 5.28 -25.38
N THR A 395 8.96 6.11 -25.43
CA THR A 395 9.95 6.26 -24.34
C THR A 395 9.53 7.27 -23.27
N LEU A 396 8.45 8.01 -23.50
CA LEU A 396 7.85 8.98 -22.56
C LEU A 396 6.35 8.75 -22.45
N TRP A 397 5.85 8.54 -21.24
CA TRP A 397 4.42 8.56 -20.93
C TRP A 397 4.12 9.74 -20.02
N SER A 398 3.11 10.55 -20.35
CA SER A 398 2.66 11.67 -19.52
C SER A 398 1.22 11.44 -19.09
N PHE A 399 0.93 11.75 -17.83
CA PHE A 399 -0.33 11.47 -17.15
C PHE A 399 -0.94 12.75 -16.59
N VAL A 400 -2.27 12.82 -16.58
CA VAL A 400 -3.02 13.89 -15.90
C VAL A 400 -3.97 13.26 -14.90
N GLU A 401 -3.67 13.44 -13.62
CA GLU A 401 -4.63 13.24 -12.54
C GLU A 401 -5.31 14.60 -12.29
N PRO A 402 -6.61 14.76 -12.56
CA PRO A 402 -7.33 16.02 -12.35
C PRO A 402 -7.41 16.36 -10.86
N GLU A 403 -7.56 17.65 -10.51
CA GLU A 403 -7.93 18.02 -9.13
C GLU A 403 -9.25 17.35 -8.75
N ALA A 404 -9.46 17.13 -7.44
CA ALA A 404 -10.75 16.62 -6.97
C ALA A 404 -11.87 17.63 -7.22
N ASP A 405 -13.11 17.15 -7.40
CA ASP A 405 -14.32 17.99 -7.54
C ASP A 405 -14.64 18.83 -6.29
N PHE A 406 -13.82 18.71 -5.23
CA PHE A 406 -13.93 19.44 -3.99
C PHE A 406 -12.55 19.84 -3.44
N GLU A 407 -12.51 20.90 -2.63
CA GLU A 407 -11.28 21.33 -1.98
C GLU A 407 -10.81 20.28 -0.95
N VAL A 408 -9.59 19.78 -1.13
CA VAL A 408 -8.90 18.94 -0.13
C VAL A 408 -8.37 19.84 0.97
N ASP A 409 -9.10 19.89 2.09
CA ASP A 409 -8.74 20.66 3.27
C ASP A 409 -9.14 19.96 4.57
N PHE A 410 -8.72 20.54 5.70
CA PHE A 410 -8.97 20.02 7.06
C PHE A 410 -10.44 19.68 7.36
N TYR A 411 -11.38 20.40 6.76
CA TYR A 411 -12.81 20.26 7.03
C TYR A 411 -13.55 19.58 5.86
N PRO A 412 -14.64 18.85 6.13
CA PRO A 412 -15.59 18.48 5.08
C PRO A 412 -16.14 19.74 4.40
N VAL A 413 -16.34 19.62 3.09
CA VAL A 413 -16.88 20.66 2.19
C VAL A 413 -18.24 21.19 2.67
N ARG A 414 -19.07 20.28 3.17
CA ARG A 414 -20.38 20.57 3.74
C ARG A 414 -20.23 20.72 5.26
N LYS A 415 -20.96 21.64 5.88
CA LYS A 415 -20.98 21.84 7.34
C LYS A 415 -22.27 21.28 7.95
N PRO A 416 -22.26 20.79 9.20
CA PRO A 416 -23.48 20.35 9.87
C PRO A 416 -24.43 21.55 10.09
N THR A 417 -25.73 21.36 9.86
CA THR A 417 -26.70 22.43 10.10
C THR A 417 -26.94 22.62 11.60
N PRO A 418 -27.32 23.83 12.07
CA PRO A 418 -27.63 24.07 13.49
C PRO A 418 -28.71 23.12 14.04
N TRP A 419 -29.66 22.71 13.20
CA TRP A 419 -30.66 21.70 13.55
C TRP A 419 -30.03 20.33 13.80
N VAL A 420 -29.12 19.86 12.93
CA VAL A 420 -28.42 18.59 13.15
C VAL A 420 -27.58 18.67 14.43
N VAL A 421 -26.77 19.71 14.61
CA VAL A 421 -25.91 19.93 15.79
C VAL A 421 -26.71 19.84 17.10
N HIS A 422 -27.89 20.48 17.14
CA HIS A 422 -28.82 20.38 18.26
C HIS A 422 -29.43 18.98 18.41
N GLN A 423 -29.99 18.41 17.33
CA GLN A 423 -30.64 17.08 17.38
C GLN A 423 -29.67 15.95 17.75
N THR A 424 -28.38 16.08 17.45
CA THR A 424 -27.37 15.07 17.77
C THR A 424 -26.65 15.30 19.10
N ASP A 425 -26.96 16.37 19.84
CA ASP A 425 -26.21 16.80 21.03
C ASP A 425 -24.70 16.96 20.75
N MET A 426 -24.34 17.47 19.55
CA MET A 426 -22.96 17.38 19.03
C MET A 426 -21.97 18.14 19.91
N LEU A 427 -22.27 19.39 20.27
CA LEU A 427 -21.43 20.22 21.14
C LEU A 427 -21.21 19.57 22.52
N LYS A 428 -22.27 19.02 23.13
CA LYS A 428 -22.19 18.35 24.43
C LYS A 428 -21.37 17.05 24.36
N THR A 429 -21.45 16.34 23.23
CA THR A 429 -20.64 15.15 22.96
C THR A 429 -19.18 15.52 22.75
N LEU A 430 -18.89 16.59 22.01
CA LEU A 430 -17.54 17.12 21.79
C LEU A 430 -16.88 17.53 23.12
N GLN A 431 -17.59 18.30 23.95
CA GLN A 431 -17.13 18.66 25.29
C GLN A 431 -16.79 17.42 26.13
N LYS A 432 -17.64 16.39 26.11
CA LYS A 432 -17.41 15.13 26.83
C LYS A 432 -16.18 14.38 26.32
N ASP A 433 -16.03 14.26 25.00
CA ASP A 433 -14.91 13.54 24.38
C ASP A 433 -13.57 14.27 24.67
N ILE A 434 -13.54 15.60 24.61
CA ILE A 434 -12.36 16.42 24.93
C ILE A 434 -11.98 16.32 26.43
N ILE A 435 -12.96 16.38 27.34
CA ILE A 435 -12.74 16.37 28.79
C ILE A 435 -12.39 14.97 29.33
N ALA A 436 -12.74 13.89 28.63
CA ALA A 436 -12.41 12.50 29.01
C ALA A 436 -10.91 12.29 29.32
N ASN A 437 -10.56 11.20 29.99
CA ASN A 437 -9.14 10.89 30.23
C ASN A 437 -8.49 10.35 28.96
N TRP A 438 -7.32 10.88 28.61
CA TRP A 438 -6.52 10.50 27.43
C TRP A 438 -5.07 10.24 27.83
N SER A 439 -4.40 9.34 27.11
CA SER A 439 -2.98 9.06 27.26
C SER A 439 -2.41 8.50 25.96
N MET A 440 -1.17 8.88 25.63
CA MET A 440 -0.37 8.27 24.58
C MET A 440 0.72 7.41 25.23
N ASN A 441 0.41 6.13 25.45
CA ASN A 441 1.37 5.12 25.89
C ASN A 441 0.89 3.71 25.51
N ALA A 442 0.59 3.49 24.23
CA ALA A 442 0.07 2.23 23.73
C ALA A 442 1.16 1.14 23.52
N ASN A 443 2.42 1.43 23.82
CA ASN A 443 3.58 0.59 23.48
C ASN A 443 3.65 0.19 21.99
N SER A 444 3.18 1.07 21.11
CA SER A 444 3.06 0.89 19.67
C SER A 444 2.92 2.24 18.98
N TRP A 445 3.64 2.48 17.89
CA TRP A 445 3.49 3.71 17.10
C TRP A 445 2.12 3.78 16.42
N TYR A 446 1.59 2.65 15.94
CA TYR A 446 0.27 2.58 15.31
C TYR A 446 -0.83 3.15 16.22
N TYR A 447 -1.04 2.55 17.39
CA TYR A 447 -2.11 2.95 18.30
C TYR A 447 -1.90 4.35 18.90
N ASN A 448 -0.66 4.74 19.20
CA ASN A 448 -0.36 6.11 19.63
C ASN A 448 -0.72 7.12 18.53
N GLY A 449 -0.46 6.81 17.26
CA GLY A 449 -0.87 7.59 16.10
C GLY A 449 -2.40 7.72 16.01
N LYS A 450 -3.13 6.60 16.09
CA LYS A 450 -4.60 6.59 16.13
C LYS A 450 -5.14 7.53 17.20
N TYR A 451 -4.61 7.47 18.43
CA TYR A 451 -5.03 8.33 19.53
C TYR A 451 -4.70 9.82 19.29
N TYR A 452 -3.54 10.13 18.73
CA TYR A 452 -3.14 11.49 18.40
C TYR A 452 -4.09 12.12 17.35
N GLN A 453 -4.31 11.47 16.20
CA GLN A 453 -5.21 12.00 15.18
C GLN A 453 -6.67 12.07 15.66
N LYS A 454 -7.12 11.08 16.44
CA LYS A 454 -8.44 11.07 17.07
C LYS A 454 -8.65 12.29 17.97
N TYR A 455 -7.66 12.65 18.79
CA TYR A 455 -7.75 13.83 19.66
C TYR A 455 -7.58 15.15 18.90
N ALA A 456 -6.63 15.22 17.96
CA ALA A 456 -6.46 16.39 17.09
C ALA A 456 -7.75 16.72 16.31
N SER A 457 -8.48 15.70 15.84
CA SER A 457 -9.79 15.85 15.21
C SER A 457 -10.86 16.46 16.13
N LEU A 458 -10.77 16.25 17.46
CA LEU A 458 -11.64 16.94 18.43
C LEU A 458 -11.30 18.42 18.52
N CYS A 459 -10.02 18.79 18.55
CA CYS A 459 -9.62 20.19 18.59
C CYS A 459 -10.00 20.90 17.28
N LEU A 460 -9.91 20.20 16.14
CA LEU A 460 -10.37 20.70 14.85
C LEU A 460 -11.89 20.97 14.84
N MET A 461 -12.71 20.09 15.43
CA MET A 461 -14.13 20.36 15.67
C MET A 461 -14.36 21.53 16.63
N ALA A 462 -13.52 21.69 17.64
CA ALA A 462 -13.64 22.78 18.62
C ALA A 462 -13.31 24.15 18.02
N ALA A 463 -12.63 24.21 16.87
CA ALA A 463 -12.48 25.41 16.06
C ALA A 463 -13.65 25.66 15.08
N ASP A 464 -14.56 24.70 14.88
CA ASP A 464 -15.66 24.85 13.92
C ASP A 464 -16.85 25.60 14.52
N SER A 465 -17.03 26.86 14.10
CA SER A 465 -18.12 27.71 14.54
C SER A 465 -19.54 27.20 14.22
N SER A 466 -19.69 26.26 13.28
CA SER A 466 -20.98 25.57 13.05
C SER A 466 -21.36 24.64 14.22
N VAL A 467 -20.38 24.17 15.00
CA VAL A 467 -20.57 23.27 16.15
C VAL A 467 -20.50 24.02 17.48
N VAL A 468 -19.53 24.93 17.66
CA VAL A 468 -19.28 25.62 18.95
C VAL A 468 -19.78 27.07 19.01
N GLY A 469 -20.17 27.66 17.89
CA GLY A 469 -20.42 29.10 17.79
C GLY A 469 -19.12 29.91 17.80
N SER A 470 -19.10 31.07 18.45
CA SER A 470 -17.92 31.94 18.52
C SER A 470 -17.05 31.75 19.77
N ASP A 471 -17.32 30.73 20.60
CA ASP A 471 -16.59 30.49 21.84
C ASP A 471 -15.36 29.61 21.59
N THR A 472 -14.16 30.17 21.77
CA THR A 472 -12.88 29.49 21.60
C THR A 472 -12.38 28.79 22.87
N THR A 473 -13.09 28.90 24.01
CA THR A 473 -12.64 28.36 25.30
C THR A 473 -12.41 26.84 25.24
N LEU A 474 -13.29 26.13 24.51
CA LEU A 474 -13.16 24.67 24.32
C LEU A 474 -11.97 24.31 23.42
N LEU A 475 -11.66 25.14 22.42
CA LEU A 475 -10.49 24.96 21.57
C LEU A 475 -9.20 25.13 22.36
N THR A 476 -9.06 26.21 23.14
CA THR A 476 -7.89 26.46 23.98
C THR A 476 -7.64 25.30 24.96
N TYR A 477 -8.68 24.85 25.67
CA TYR A 477 -8.56 23.69 26.57
C TYR A 477 -8.18 22.39 25.83
N CYS A 478 -8.65 22.21 24.60
CA CYS A 478 -8.29 21.06 23.77
C CYS A 478 -6.82 21.10 23.37
N LEU A 479 -6.35 22.25 22.88
CA LEU A 479 -4.96 22.44 22.44
C LEU A 479 -3.96 22.27 23.59
N GLU A 480 -4.15 22.95 24.72
CA GLU A 480 -3.29 22.81 25.91
C GLU A 480 -3.10 21.33 26.32
N LYS A 481 -4.17 20.54 26.23
CA LYS A 481 -4.17 19.11 26.57
C LYS A 481 -3.57 18.23 25.47
N LEU A 482 -3.75 18.58 24.20
CA LEU A 482 -3.15 17.89 23.07
C LEU A 482 -1.63 18.06 23.06
N GLU A 483 -1.18 19.30 23.19
CA GLU A 483 0.23 19.71 23.29
C GLU A 483 0.96 18.97 24.41
N ALA A 484 0.38 18.96 25.61
CA ALA A 484 0.89 18.21 26.75
C ALA A 484 0.94 16.69 26.50
N MET A 485 -0.01 16.14 25.73
CA MET A 485 -0.08 14.72 25.43
C MET A 485 0.99 14.26 24.42
N ILE A 486 1.41 15.14 23.50
CA ILE A 486 2.40 14.81 22.46
C ILE A 486 3.86 15.12 22.84
N GLU A 487 4.13 15.75 23.99
CA GLU A 487 5.50 16.03 24.43
C GLU A 487 6.46 14.83 24.43
N PRO A 488 6.05 13.59 24.78
CA PRO A 488 6.93 12.42 24.71
C PRO A 488 7.33 12.07 23.27
N MET A 489 6.48 12.32 22.28
CA MET A 489 6.81 12.11 20.87
C MET A 489 7.92 13.09 20.43
N LEU A 490 7.81 14.37 20.81
CA LEU A 490 8.79 15.41 20.45
C LEU A 490 10.20 15.09 20.94
N ASN A 491 10.29 14.45 22.11
CA ASN A 491 11.54 14.07 22.75
C ASN A 491 11.98 12.64 22.39
N ASN A 492 11.22 11.94 21.53
CA ASN A 492 11.36 10.50 21.23
C ASN A 492 11.43 9.61 22.50
N THR A 493 10.65 9.95 23.53
CA THR A 493 10.49 9.18 24.77
C THR A 493 9.15 8.45 24.86
N LEU A 494 8.31 8.55 23.83
CA LEU A 494 7.14 7.69 23.64
C LEU A 494 7.59 6.22 23.54
N SER A 495 6.93 5.30 24.25
CA SER A 495 7.29 3.88 24.23
C SER A 495 6.61 3.15 23.05
N PRO A 496 7.34 2.29 22.31
CA PRO A 496 8.81 2.17 22.24
C PRO A 496 9.45 3.37 21.50
N PRO A 497 10.66 3.83 21.82
CA PRO A 497 11.30 4.92 21.08
C PRO A 497 11.64 4.52 19.64
N LEU A 498 11.76 5.51 18.74
CA LEU A 498 12.29 5.28 17.39
C LEU A 498 13.82 5.26 17.39
N VAL A 499 14.42 4.48 16.52
CA VAL A 499 15.87 4.48 16.25
C VAL A 499 16.12 4.67 14.76
N TYR A 500 17.26 5.26 14.41
CA TYR A 500 17.67 5.34 13.01
C TYR A 500 18.49 4.08 12.66
N GLU A 501 17.88 3.23 11.86
CA GLU A 501 18.45 1.95 11.42
C GLU A 501 19.33 2.18 10.19
N THR A 502 20.58 1.74 10.27
CA THR A 502 21.63 2.17 9.34
C THR A 502 21.84 1.22 8.15
N LEU A 503 21.22 0.03 8.13
CA LEU A 503 21.37 -0.95 7.07
C LEU A 503 20.51 -0.63 5.84
N TYR A 504 19.22 -0.32 6.06
CA TYR A 504 18.31 0.13 5.00
C TYR A 504 18.06 1.65 5.03
N SER A 505 18.59 2.35 6.04
CA SER A 505 18.53 3.80 6.22
C SER A 505 17.10 4.32 6.41
N GLY A 506 16.66 4.39 7.66
CA GLY A 506 15.38 4.99 8.04
C GLY A 506 15.07 4.90 9.53
N ILE A 507 13.90 5.41 9.95
CA ILE A 507 13.47 5.37 11.35
C ILE A 507 12.54 4.19 11.61
N ILE A 508 12.81 3.39 12.64
CA ILE A 508 12.01 2.20 13.00
C ILE A 508 11.74 2.14 14.50
N SER A 509 10.68 1.42 14.89
CA SER A 509 10.36 1.08 16.29
C SER A 509 11.48 0.26 16.95
N SER A 510 11.99 0.67 18.12
CA SER A 510 13.08 -0.04 18.83
C SER A 510 12.69 -1.44 19.33
N GLN A 511 11.38 -1.73 19.38
CA GLN A 511 10.79 -2.93 19.97
C GLN A 511 11.31 -4.24 19.34
N ILE A 512 11.73 -4.19 18.08
CA ILE A 512 12.39 -5.32 17.40
C ILE A 512 13.75 -5.70 18.03
N PHE A 513 14.52 -4.73 18.52
CA PHE A 513 15.82 -4.96 19.14
C PHE A 513 15.72 -5.37 20.60
N GLU A 514 14.67 -4.92 21.28
CA GLU A 514 14.36 -5.30 22.67
C GLU A 514 13.94 -6.77 22.78
N ASN A 515 13.15 -7.25 21.81
CA ASN A 515 12.55 -8.58 21.86
C ASN A 515 13.22 -9.59 20.90
N GLY A 516 13.71 -9.14 19.75
CA GLY A 516 14.23 -10.01 18.67
C GLY A 516 13.17 -10.59 17.74
N TRP A 517 11.91 -10.17 17.86
CA TRP A 517 10.78 -10.67 17.06
C TRP A 517 10.43 -9.69 15.94
N LEU A 518 10.26 -10.22 14.72
CA LEU A 518 10.16 -9.41 13.49
C LEU A 518 8.90 -8.55 13.41
N TYR A 519 7.77 -9.05 13.93
CA TYR A 519 6.44 -8.42 13.79
C TYR A 519 5.97 -7.65 15.03
N MET A 520 6.90 -7.29 15.93
CA MET A 520 6.62 -6.32 17.00
C MET A 520 6.22 -4.97 16.38
N ASP A 521 5.25 -4.29 16.99
CA ASP A 521 4.65 -3.06 16.45
C ASP A 521 4.29 -3.21 14.96
N PHE A 522 3.55 -4.28 14.63
CA PHE A 522 3.12 -4.69 13.28
C PHE A 522 4.25 -4.96 12.26
N GLY A 523 5.50 -4.95 12.72
CA GLY A 523 6.69 -5.04 11.88
C GLY A 523 7.26 -3.69 11.45
N SER A 524 6.93 -2.58 12.12
CA SER A 524 7.66 -1.31 11.94
C SER A 524 9.17 -1.50 12.12
N GLY A 525 9.60 -2.40 13.01
CA GLY A 525 11.01 -2.79 13.15
C GLY A 525 11.68 -3.35 11.88
N ILE A 526 10.90 -3.79 10.89
CA ILE A 526 11.34 -4.25 9.58
C ILE A 526 10.76 -3.41 8.42
N TYR A 527 10.41 -2.14 8.68
CA TYR A 527 9.85 -1.20 7.69
C TYR A 527 8.47 -1.60 7.13
N ASN A 528 7.69 -2.42 7.84
CA ASN A 528 6.27 -2.54 7.52
C ASN A 528 5.55 -1.25 7.95
N ASP A 529 4.54 -0.86 7.17
CA ASP A 529 3.40 -0.07 7.64
C ASP A 529 3.73 1.36 8.12
N HIS A 530 4.91 1.91 7.80
CA HIS A 530 5.28 3.28 8.20
C HIS A 530 4.38 4.35 7.59
N HIS A 531 3.86 4.13 6.37
CA HIS A 531 2.86 5.02 5.77
C HIS A 531 1.56 5.04 6.59
N TYR A 532 1.05 3.88 7.01
CA TYR A 532 -0.08 3.80 7.94
C TYR A 532 0.25 4.48 9.28
N HIS A 533 1.33 4.04 9.94
CA HIS A 533 1.71 4.47 11.29
C HIS A 533 1.98 5.99 11.33
N PHE A 534 2.91 6.47 10.51
CA PHE A 534 3.32 7.88 10.50
C PHE A 534 2.29 8.78 9.82
N GLY A 535 1.43 8.26 8.94
CA GLY A 535 0.32 9.01 8.34
C GLY A 535 -0.61 9.62 9.39
N TYR A 536 -0.84 8.92 10.49
CA TYR A 536 -1.55 9.46 11.65
C TYR A 536 -0.84 10.67 12.28
N PHE A 537 0.46 10.56 12.52
CA PHE A 537 1.25 11.64 13.14
C PHE A 537 1.38 12.85 12.24
N VAL A 538 1.62 12.66 10.94
CA VAL A 538 1.67 13.74 9.94
C VAL A 538 0.33 14.48 9.88
N THR A 539 -0.79 13.75 9.75
CA THR A 539 -2.13 14.36 9.66
C THR A 539 -2.52 15.09 10.95
N ALA A 540 -2.29 14.48 12.11
CA ALA A 540 -2.56 15.10 13.40
C ALA A 540 -1.71 16.36 13.63
N SER A 541 -0.45 16.35 13.22
CA SER A 541 0.45 17.51 13.38
C SER A 541 0.15 18.64 12.42
N ALA A 542 -0.34 18.34 11.21
CA ALA A 542 -0.89 19.36 10.32
C ALA A 542 -2.10 20.06 10.96
N ILE A 543 -2.96 19.33 11.69
CA ILE A 543 -4.06 19.90 12.47
C ILE A 543 -3.53 20.77 13.62
N VAL A 544 -2.52 20.32 14.38
CA VAL A 544 -1.90 21.14 15.45
C VAL A 544 -1.34 22.45 14.88
N LYS A 545 -0.54 22.40 13.81
CA LYS A 545 0.02 23.58 13.14
C LYS A 545 -1.06 24.50 12.55
N HIS A 546 -2.19 23.97 12.10
CA HIS A 546 -3.32 24.77 11.63
C HIS A 546 -3.99 25.55 12.77
N LEU A 547 -4.11 24.95 13.96
CA LEU A 547 -4.88 25.48 15.10
C LEU A 547 -4.03 26.36 16.04
N ASP A 548 -2.78 25.98 16.32
CA ASP A 548 -1.77 26.85 16.94
C ASP A 548 -0.45 26.83 16.13
N PRO A 549 -0.30 27.69 15.11
CA PRO A 549 0.93 27.76 14.32
C PRO A 549 2.14 28.30 15.10
N ASN A 550 1.90 28.94 16.25
CA ASN A 550 2.89 29.67 17.07
C ASN A 550 3.26 28.94 18.37
N TRP A 551 2.79 27.69 18.55
CA TRP A 551 3.12 26.87 19.71
C TRP A 551 4.63 26.83 19.97
N SER A 552 5.04 26.97 21.22
CA SER A 552 6.46 27.15 21.58
C SER A 552 7.35 25.97 21.21
N ARG A 553 6.78 24.76 21.12
CA ARG A 553 7.46 23.50 20.75
C ARG A 553 7.25 23.09 19.29
N MET A 554 6.71 23.98 18.47
CA MET A 554 6.50 23.75 17.04
C MET A 554 7.80 23.40 16.28
N PRO A 555 8.99 23.98 16.58
CA PRO A 555 10.23 23.57 15.92
C PRO A 555 10.61 22.09 16.14
N GLU A 556 10.35 21.55 17.33
CA GLU A 556 10.54 20.11 17.59
C GLU A 556 9.49 19.25 16.87
N LEU A 557 8.23 19.72 16.80
CA LEU A 557 7.17 19.03 16.06
C LEU A 557 7.51 18.96 14.57
N GLU A 558 7.90 20.08 13.97
CA GLU A 558 8.31 20.15 12.57
C GLU A 558 9.52 19.22 12.31
N ARG A 559 10.50 19.16 13.21
CA ARG A 559 11.66 18.25 13.10
C ARG A 559 11.26 16.78 13.03
N ILE A 560 10.37 16.32 13.91
CA ILE A 560 9.89 14.93 13.91
C ILE A 560 9.11 14.63 12.62
N ILE A 561 8.19 15.51 12.24
CA ILE A 561 7.30 15.29 11.09
C ILE A 561 8.05 15.34 9.75
N TRP A 562 9.02 16.24 9.59
CA TRP A 562 9.91 16.21 8.42
C TRP A 562 10.75 14.93 8.35
N THR A 563 11.15 14.36 9.50
CA THR A 563 11.88 13.07 9.52
C THR A 563 10.96 11.91 9.09
N MET A 564 9.71 11.87 9.57
CA MET A 564 8.72 10.88 9.14
C MET A 564 8.36 10.99 7.65
N LEU A 565 8.19 12.21 7.13
CA LEU A 565 7.92 12.45 5.71
C LEU A 565 9.10 12.02 4.82
N ARG A 566 10.34 12.23 5.26
CA ARG A 566 11.54 11.74 4.56
C ARG A 566 11.59 10.21 4.54
N ASP A 567 11.27 9.55 5.66
CA ASP A 567 11.30 8.09 5.74
C ASP A 567 10.31 7.40 4.78
N VAL A 568 9.07 7.90 4.71
CA VAL A 568 8.02 7.28 3.88
C VAL A 568 8.08 7.73 2.42
N ALA A 569 8.35 9.02 2.19
CA ALA A 569 8.05 9.69 0.93
C ALA A 569 9.12 10.69 0.45
N ASN A 570 10.40 10.58 0.88
CA ASN A 570 11.49 11.38 0.32
C ASN A 570 11.44 11.38 -1.23
N PRO A 571 11.33 12.53 -1.91
CA PRO A 571 11.17 12.56 -3.35
C PRO A 571 12.49 12.65 -4.11
N SER A 572 13.64 12.71 -3.42
CA SER A 572 14.92 13.13 -4.01
C SER A 572 16.08 12.22 -3.64
N LEU A 573 16.87 11.81 -4.64
CA LEU A 573 18.16 11.13 -4.44
C LEU A 573 19.24 12.03 -3.80
N LYS A 574 18.93 13.31 -3.55
CA LYS A 574 19.81 14.27 -2.85
C LYS A 574 19.80 14.11 -1.33
N ASP A 575 18.81 13.42 -0.76
CA ASP A 575 18.80 13.04 0.65
C ASP A 575 19.54 11.70 0.81
N PRO A 576 20.75 11.67 1.41
CA PRO A 576 21.54 10.45 1.54
C PRO A 576 21.12 9.58 2.72
N TYR A 577 20.07 9.96 3.48
CA TYR A 577 19.64 9.28 4.70
C TYR A 577 18.32 8.50 4.55
N PHE A 578 17.56 8.68 3.47
CA PHE A 578 16.29 7.97 3.26
C PHE A 578 16.08 7.60 1.78
N PRO A 579 15.57 6.40 1.46
CA PRO A 579 15.37 5.97 0.08
C PRO A 579 14.22 6.74 -0.56
N ARG A 580 14.34 6.98 -1.88
CA ARG A 580 13.32 7.72 -2.64
C ARG A 580 11.99 6.96 -2.67
N PHE A 581 10.93 7.63 -2.22
CA PHE A 581 9.55 7.12 -2.11
C PHE A 581 9.47 5.71 -1.52
N ARG A 582 9.90 5.48 -0.26
CA ARG A 582 10.00 4.13 0.34
C ARG A 582 8.79 3.24 0.02
N HIS A 583 7.58 3.73 0.32
CA HIS A 583 6.32 2.97 0.16
C HIS A 583 5.67 3.12 -1.21
N PHE A 584 5.61 4.34 -1.76
CA PHE A 584 4.82 4.61 -2.97
C PHE A 584 5.41 3.95 -4.22
N SER A 585 4.55 3.40 -5.08
CA SER A 585 4.91 2.94 -6.41
C SER A 585 4.23 3.80 -7.47
N TRP A 586 4.99 4.70 -8.10
CA TRP A 586 4.51 5.55 -9.22
C TRP A 586 4.00 4.76 -10.44
N TYR A 587 4.36 3.48 -10.55
CA TYR A 587 3.80 2.60 -11.57
C TYR A 587 2.44 2.00 -11.15
N HIS A 588 2.31 1.51 -9.93
CA HIS A 588 1.05 0.90 -9.47
C HIS A 588 0.02 1.93 -8.97
N GLY A 589 0.46 3.16 -8.70
CA GLY A 589 -0.35 4.27 -8.21
C GLY A 589 -0.63 4.23 -6.70
N HIS A 590 -0.17 3.21 -5.97
CA HIS A 590 -0.42 3.03 -4.53
C HIS A 590 0.84 2.62 -3.76
N SER A 591 0.74 2.57 -2.43
CA SER A 591 1.83 2.11 -1.56
C SER A 591 1.94 0.59 -1.47
N TYR A 592 3.06 0.10 -0.96
CA TYR A 592 3.18 -1.24 -0.40
C TYR A 592 3.36 -1.17 1.12
N SER A 593 2.64 -2.02 1.84
CA SER A 593 2.67 -2.15 3.29
C SER A 593 3.99 -2.76 3.78
N ARG A 594 4.40 -3.89 3.18
CA ARG A 594 5.49 -4.72 3.70
C ARG A 594 6.89 -4.27 3.30
N GLY A 595 7.71 -4.01 4.30
CA GLY A 595 9.13 -3.65 4.17
C GLY A 595 10.00 -4.89 3.94
N VAL A 596 10.95 -5.14 4.83
CA VAL A 596 11.95 -6.22 4.75
C VAL A 596 11.36 -7.59 5.15
N THR A 597 10.16 -7.87 4.65
CA THR A 597 9.44 -9.13 4.79
C THR A 597 9.51 -9.90 3.46
N LEU A 598 9.84 -11.19 3.54
CA LEU A 598 9.89 -12.13 2.42
C LEU A 598 8.50 -12.77 2.26
N LEU A 599 7.85 -12.57 1.11
CA LEU A 599 6.44 -12.96 0.88
C LEU A 599 6.28 -13.73 -0.43
N ASP A 600 5.61 -14.88 -0.40
CA ASP A 600 5.36 -15.76 -1.54
C ASP A 600 4.45 -15.11 -2.60
N HIS A 601 3.41 -14.42 -2.12
CA HIS A 601 2.41 -13.74 -2.94
C HIS A 601 2.85 -12.38 -3.49
N GLY A 602 4.10 -11.95 -3.20
CA GLY A 602 4.60 -10.62 -3.49
C GLY A 602 4.29 -9.62 -2.37
N LYS A 603 4.46 -8.32 -2.64
CA LYS A 603 4.17 -7.29 -1.61
C LYS A 603 2.66 -7.05 -1.53
N ASP A 604 2.18 -6.67 -0.34
CA ASP A 604 0.76 -6.39 -0.09
C ASP A 604 0.46 -4.91 0.20
N GLU A 605 -0.83 -4.59 0.17
CA GLU A 605 -1.48 -3.39 0.66
C GLU A 605 -2.88 -3.82 1.15
N GLU A 606 -3.32 -3.35 2.32
CA GLU A 606 -4.59 -3.76 2.94
C GLU A 606 -5.45 -2.54 3.27
N SER A 607 -4.88 -1.57 3.98
CA SER A 607 -5.63 -0.47 4.60
C SER A 607 -5.59 0.77 3.71
N THR A 608 -6.33 0.71 2.59
CA THR A 608 -6.31 1.76 1.56
C THR A 608 -6.66 3.16 2.09
N SER A 609 -7.47 3.24 3.15
CA SER A 609 -7.83 4.50 3.79
C SER A 609 -6.73 5.06 4.72
N GLU A 610 -5.81 4.23 5.22
CA GLU A 610 -4.61 4.67 5.94
C GLU A 610 -3.51 5.13 4.97
N ASP A 611 -3.37 4.50 3.80
CA ASP A 611 -2.52 4.98 2.69
C ASP A 611 -2.97 6.39 2.21
N VAL A 612 -4.27 6.55 1.95
CA VAL A 612 -4.90 7.86 1.66
C VAL A 612 -4.66 8.87 2.77
N ASN A 613 -4.71 8.46 4.04
CA ASN A 613 -4.50 9.36 5.18
C ASN A 613 -3.06 9.91 5.23
N PHE A 614 -2.05 9.13 4.84
CA PHE A 614 -0.67 9.62 4.76
C PHE A 614 -0.54 10.77 3.74
N TYR A 615 -1.01 10.58 2.50
CA TYR A 615 -0.88 11.61 1.46
C TYR A 615 -1.78 12.82 1.69
N TYR A 616 -2.93 12.63 2.33
CA TYR A 616 -3.75 13.72 2.87
C TYR A 616 -2.98 14.54 3.92
N GLY A 617 -2.39 13.88 4.92
CA GLY A 617 -1.55 14.52 5.93
C GLY A 617 -0.37 15.28 5.30
N MET A 618 0.32 14.70 4.34
CA MET A 618 1.42 15.34 3.61
C MET A 618 0.96 16.59 2.84
N THR A 619 -0.20 16.52 2.17
CA THR A 619 -0.80 17.67 1.47
C THR A 619 -1.08 18.81 2.45
N LEU A 620 -1.75 18.51 3.57
CA LEU A 620 -2.08 19.48 4.61
C LEU A 620 -0.81 20.05 5.26
N TRP A 621 0.19 19.22 5.53
CA TRP A 621 1.46 19.65 6.12
C TRP A 621 2.21 20.64 5.22
N GLY A 622 2.26 20.37 3.91
CA GLY A 622 2.79 21.31 2.92
C GLY A 622 2.04 22.66 2.94
N LYS A 623 0.70 22.61 3.03
CA LYS A 623 -0.17 23.82 3.13
C LYS A 623 0.16 24.66 4.36
N VAL A 624 0.20 24.06 5.57
CA VAL A 624 0.37 24.80 6.84
C VAL A 624 1.80 25.21 7.16
N THR A 625 2.80 24.57 6.55
CA THR A 625 4.21 24.98 6.65
C THR A 625 4.66 25.90 5.50
N GLY A 626 3.78 26.20 4.53
CA GLY A 626 4.11 27.04 3.37
C GLY A 626 4.97 26.36 2.30
N HIS A 627 5.24 25.05 2.41
CA HIS A 627 6.05 24.29 1.47
C HIS A 627 5.24 23.83 0.26
N LYS A 628 4.99 24.75 -0.68
CA LYS A 628 4.09 24.52 -1.83
C LYS A 628 4.45 23.30 -2.68
N ALA A 629 5.74 23.01 -2.88
CA ALA A 629 6.17 21.81 -3.60
C ALA A 629 5.76 20.50 -2.90
N VAL A 630 5.76 20.48 -1.56
CA VAL A 630 5.34 19.34 -0.73
C VAL A 630 3.81 19.20 -0.76
N GLU A 631 3.08 20.32 -0.70
CA GLU A 631 1.62 20.36 -0.82
C GLU A 631 1.17 19.80 -2.18
N ASP A 632 1.77 20.27 -3.28
CA ASP A 632 1.41 19.86 -4.63
C ASP A 632 1.78 18.40 -4.91
N LEU A 633 2.95 17.96 -4.42
CA LEU A 633 3.38 16.56 -4.50
C LEU A 633 2.43 15.64 -3.73
N GLY A 634 2.11 16.01 -2.48
CA GLY A 634 1.16 15.26 -1.64
C GLY A 634 -0.21 15.16 -2.31
N SER A 635 -0.70 16.26 -2.89
CA SER A 635 -1.97 16.31 -3.62
C SER A 635 -1.98 15.40 -4.84
N LEU A 636 -0.88 15.36 -5.60
CA LEU A 636 -0.80 14.48 -6.77
C LEU A 636 -0.76 13.01 -6.37
N MET A 637 0.09 12.65 -5.40
CA MET A 637 0.19 11.28 -4.88
C MET A 637 -1.15 10.81 -4.30
N LEU A 638 -1.85 11.66 -3.53
CA LEU A 638 -3.17 11.40 -2.97
C LEU A 638 -4.24 11.10 -4.04
N ARG A 639 -4.24 11.83 -5.16
CA ARG A 639 -5.25 11.67 -6.22
C ARG A 639 -4.96 10.45 -7.10
N LEU A 640 -3.69 10.20 -7.44
CA LEU A 640 -3.24 8.96 -8.08
C LEU A 640 -3.55 7.74 -7.20
N ASN A 641 -3.32 7.84 -5.89
CA ASN A 641 -3.64 6.81 -4.92
C ASN A 641 -5.13 6.49 -4.88
N ALA A 642 -5.99 7.50 -4.74
CA ALA A 642 -7.43 7.29 -4.80
C ALA A 642 -7.91 6.73 -6.16
N HIS A 643 -7.26 7.07 -7.28
CA HIS A 643 -7.53 6.50 -8.59
C HIS A 643 -7.19 5.00 -8.65
N ALA A 644 -5.99 4.60 -8.22
CA ALA A 644 -5.61 3.19 -8.12
C ALA A 644 -6.54 2.40 -7.17
N ILE A 645 -6.91 2.99 -6.02
CA ILE A 645 -7.82 2.38 -5.03
C ILE A 645 -9.20 2.12 -5.62
N ARG A 646 -9.80 3.08 -6.34
CA ARG A 646 -11.08 2.90 -7.06
C ARG A 646 -11.00 1.88 -8.21
N THR A 647 -9.79 1.60 -8.73
CA THR A 647 -9.59 0.67 -9.84
C THR A 647 -9.41 -0.77 -9.37
N TYR A 648 -8.67 -0.98 -8.28
CA TYR A 648 -8.18 -2.31 -7.86
C TYR A 648 -8.67 -2.80 -6.49
N PHE A 649 -9.18 -1.93 -5.62
CA PHE A 649 -9.47 -2.28 -4.23
C PHE A 649 -10.95 -2.10 -3.88
N LEU A 650 -11.55 -0.98 -4.30
CA LEU A 650 -12.94 -0.62 -4.05
C LEU A 650 -13.78 -0.89 -5.30
N LEU A 651 -14.33 -2.09 -5.38
CA LEU A 651 -14.93 -2.66 -6.58
C LEU A 651 -16.41 -2.26 -6.70
N LYS A 652 -16.68 -1.33 -7.63
CA LYS A 652 -18.05 -1.13 -8.12
C LYS A 652 -18.55 -2.35 -8.88
N SER A 653 -19.86 -2.55 -8.96
CA SER A 653 -20.50 -3.69 -9.65
C SER A 653 -20.17 -3.79 -11.15
N ASP A 654 -19.68 -2.71 -11.77
CA ASP A 654 -19.23 -2.62 -13.17
C ASP A 654 -17.71 -2.80 -13.36
N ASN A 655 -16.96 -3.11 -12.30
CA ASN A 655 -15.51 -3.33 -12.38
C ASN A 655 -15.16 -4.54 -13.27
N THR A 656 -14.25 -4.34 -14.23
CA THR A 656 -13.80 -5.37 -15.18
C THR A 656 -12.35 -5.83 -14.95
N VAL A 657 -11.74 -5.42 -13.83
CA VAL A 657 -10.35 -5.75 -13.49
C VAL A 657 -10.29 -7.14 -12.86
N HIS A 658 -11.22 -7.44 -11.95
CA HIS A 658 -11.30 -8.70 -11.21
C HIS A 658 -12.33 -9.67 -11.80
N PRO A 659 -12.24 -10.98 -11.51
CA PRO A 659 -13.31 -11.92 -11.84
C PRO A 659 -14.65 -11.48 -11.23
N PRO A 660 -15.80 -11.68 -11.92
CA PRO A 660 -17.12 -11.29 -11.40
C PRO A 660 -17.45 -11.87 -10.01
N GLU A 661 -16.85 -13.01 -9.66
CA GLU A 661 -16.96 -13.66 -8.36
C GLU A 661 -16.36 -12.84 -7.21
N ILE A 662 -15.31 -12.07 -7.51
CA ILE A 662 -14.61 -11.20 -6.56
C ILE A 662 -15.25 -9.81 -6.53
N VAL A 663 -15.70 -9.31 -7.68
CA VAL A 663 -16.41 -8.02 -7.78
C VAL A 663 -17.66 -8.00 -6.88
N ARG A 664 -18.35 -9.14 -6.72
CA ARG A 664 -19.46 -9.31 -5.77
C ARG A 664 -19.11 -9.06 -4.30
N ASN A 665 -17.83 -9.08 -3.92
CA ASN A 665 -17.39 -8.78 -2.56
C ASN A 665 -17.26 -7.27 -2.28
N HIS A 666 -17.32 -6.42 -3.30
CA HIS A 666 -17.06 -4.96 -3.29
C HIS A 666 -15.68 -4.50 -2.78
N VAL A 667 -14.96 -5.28 -1.99
CA VAL A 667 -13.57 -5.00 -1.60
C VAL A 667 -12.70 -6.24 -1.81
N THR A 668 -11.42 -6.02 -2.10
CA THR A 668 -10.45 -7.11 -2.27
C THR A 668 -10.04 -7.77 -0.97
N GLY A 669 -10.15 -7.07 0.17
CA GLY A 669 -9.41 -7.42 1.39
C GLY A 669 -7.91 -7.16 1.19
N ILE A 670 -7.05 -8.05 1.69
CA ILE A 670 -5.61 -7.98 1.50
C ILE A 670 -5.29 -8.15 -0.01
N PHE A 671 -4.62 -7.15 -0.59
CA PHE A 671 -4.24 -7.11 -1.99
C PHE A 671 -2.75 -7.37 -2.15
N PHE A 672 -2.37 -8.50 -2.74
CA PHE A 672 -0.99 -8.82 -3.08
C PHE A 672 -0.71 -8.61 -4.56
N ASP A 673 0.56 -8.71 -4.95
CA ASP A 673 0.92 -8.67 -6.37
C ASP A 673 0.38 -9.87 -7.17
N ASN A 674 0.25 -11.08 -6.60
CA ASN A 674 -0.30 -12.24 -7.32
C ASN A 674 -1.67 -12.75 -6.82
N LYS A 675 -2.11 -12.29 -5.65
CA LYS A 675 -3.28 -12.79 -4.92
C LYS A 675 -4.19 -11.66 -4.48
N VAL A 676 -5.49 -11.90 -4.52
CA VAL A 676 -6.50 -11.10 -3.83
C VAL A 676 -7.11 -11.99 -2.76
N TYR A 677 -7.16 -11.54 -1.50
CA TYR A 677 -7.71 -12.31 -0.40
C TYR A 677 -8.72 -11.47 0.41
N TYR A 678 -10.02 -11.77 0.24
CA TYR A 678 -11.15 -11.16 0.94
C TYR A 678 -11.18 -11.61 2.41
N ASN A 679 -10.20 -11.12 3.16
CA ASN A 679 -9.94 -11.37 4.58
C ASN A 679 -9.22 -10.12 5.16
N THR A 680 -8.88 -10.14 6.45
CA THR A 680 -7.88 -9.23 7.03
C THR A 680 -6.77 -10.00 7.72
N TRP A 681 -5.67 -9.33 8.07
CA TRP A 681 -4.57 -9.95 8.82
C TRP A 681 -4.91 -10.38 10.25
N PHE A 682 -6.09 -10.03 10.77
CA PHE A 682 -6.42 -10.17 12.21
C PHE A 682 -7.85 -10.64 12.51
N LEU A 683 -8.80 -10.58 11.56
CA LEU A 683 -10.21 -10.92 11.81
C LEU A 683 -10.98 -11.21 10.51
N ASP A 684 -11.28 -12.49 10.25
CA ASP A 684 -12.18 -12.88 9.16
C ASP A 684 -13.67 -12.64 9.50
N GLU A 685 -14.06 -11.37 9.50
CA GLU A 685 -15.46 -10.95 9.63
C GLU A 685 -15.75 -9.86 8.59
N LYS A 686 -16.87 -9.97 7.87
CA LYS A 686 -17.22 -9.04 6.77
C LYS A 686 -17.18 -7.57 7.22
N TYR A 687 -17.68 -7.27 8.42
CA TYR A 687 -17.65 -5.90 8.94
C TYR A 687 -16.23 -5.35 9.16
N ALA A 688 -15.23 -6.20 9.38
CA ALA A 688 -13.83 -5.81 9.54
C ALA A 688 -13.13 -5.72 8.18
N ILE A 689 -13.35 -6.68 7.27
CA ILE A 689 -12.81 -6.67 5.90
C ILE A 689 -13.23 -5.42 5.12
N HIS A 690 -14.48 -4.96 5.31
CA HIS A 690 -14.93 -3.68 4.78
C HIS A 690 -14.52 -2.49 5.66
N GLY A 691 -14.57 -2.64 6.98
CA GLY A 691 -14.33 -1.56 7.94
C GLY A 691 -12.89 -1.05 7.96
N ILE A 692 -11.90 -1.90 7.66
CA ILE A 692 -10.48 -1.51 7.54
C ILE A 692 -10.30 -0.47 6.42
N GLN A 693 -11.10 -0.57 5.35
CA GLN A 693 -11.14 0.38 4.23
C GLN A 693 -11.84 1.72 4.57
N MET A 694 -12.13 1.97 5.86
CA MET A 694 -12.82 3.16 6.37
C MET A 694 -12.05 3.89 7.48
N ILE A 695 -10.88 3.40 7.90
CA ILE A 695 -10.05 4.03 8.95
C ILE A 695 -8.87 4.81 8.38
N PRO A 696 -8.48 5.95 8.98
CA PRO A 696 -9.30 6.77 9.88
C PRO A 696 -10.47 7.42 9.15
N VAL A 697 -11.54 7.68 9.90
CA VAL A 697 -12.62 8.58 9.45
C VAL A 697 -12.06 9.99 9.32
N SER A 698 -12.11 10.52 8.09
CA SER A 698 -11.51 11.78 7.68
C SER A 698 -12.34 12.39 6.54
N PRO A 699 -12.40 13.73 6.36
CA PRO A 699 -13.08 14.35 5.22
C PRO A 699 -12.72 13.70 3.89
N ILE A 700 -11.42 13.38 3.72
CA ILE A 700 -10.83 12.87 2.48
C ILE A 700 -11.32 11.47 2.06
N ASN A 701 -11.98 10.68 2.94
CA ASN A 701 -12.42 9.33 2.54
C ASN A 701 -13.37 9.37 1.32
N GLU A 702 -14.12 10.46 1.11
CA GLU A 702 -14.99 10.66 -0.07
C GLU A 702 -14.23 10.63 -1.41
N LEU A 703 -12.91 10.87 -1.43
CA LEU A 703 -12.10 10.84 -2.64
C LEU A 703 -11.96 9.41 -3.20
N ALA A 704 -11.74 8.42 -2.32
CA ALA A 704 -11.65 7.01 -2.70
C ALA A 704 -13.01 6.31 -2.61
N ARG A 705 -13.73 6.48 -1.50
CA ARG A 705 -15.05 5.90 -1.24
C ARG A 705 -16.14 6.75 -1.88
N THR A 706 -16.23 6.70 -3.21
CA THR A 706 -17.24 7.46 -3.96
C THR A 706 -18.65 7.12 -3.50
N SER A 707 -19.58 8.09 -3.62
CA SER A 707 -20.93 7.90 -3.11
C SER A 707 -21.73 6.81 -3.84
N GLU A 708 -21.37 6.49 -5.09
CA GLU A 708 -21.92 5.35 -5.84
C GLU A 708 -21.42 4.02 -5.25
N PHE A 709 -20.10 3.89 -5.05
CA PHE A 709 -19.50 2.69 -4.47
C PHE A 709 -20.06 2.37 -3.08
N VAL A 710 -20.15 3.39 -2.21
CA VAL A 710 -20.70 3.25 -0.84
C VAL A 710 -22.17 2.82 -0.86
N GLU A 711 -22.94 3.26 -1.86
CA GLU A 711 -24.34 2.86 -2.01
C GLU A 711 -24.48 1.39 -2.45
N GLN A 712 -23.63 0.93 -3.38
CA GLN A 712 -23.57 -0.48 -3.80
C GLN A 712 -23.15 -1.38 -2.63
N GLU A 713 -21.97 -1.13 -2.03
CA GLU A 713 -21.43 -1.86 -0.89
C GLU A 713 -22.42 -1.96 0.29
N TRP A 714 -23.10 -0.86 0.60
CA TRP A 714 -24.07 -0.81 1.69
C TRP A 714 -25.33 -1.65 1.40
N ASN A 715 -25.89 -1.52 0.20
CA ASN A 715 -27.11 -2.23 -0.18
C ASN A 715 -26.87 -3.73 -0.40
N ASP A 716 -25.69 -4.10 -0.91
CA ASP A 716 -25.38 -5.48 -1.26
C ASP A 716 -24.80 -6.28 -0.08
N ILE A 717 -24.01 -5.66 0.81
CA ILE A 717 -23.38 -6.35 1.94
C ILE A 717 -23.76 -5.70 3.28
N LEU A 718 -23.28 -4.49 3.56
CA LEU A 718 -23.16 -4.00 4.95
C LEU A 718 -24.49 -3.77 5.67
N SER A 719 -25.55 -3.38 4.97
CA SER A 719 -26.89 -3.21 5.57
C SER A 719 -27.49 -4.51 6.13
N LYS A 720 -27.01 -5.66 5.66
CA LYS A 720 -27.45 -7.02 6.03
C LYS A 720 -26.62 -7.61 7.17
N GLU A 721 -25.45 -7.03 7.47
CA GLU A 721 -24.53 -7.53 8.48
C GLU A 721 -25.13 -7.54 9.88
N ARG A 722 -24.84 -8.60 10.65
CA ARG A 722 -25.49 -8.84 11.95
C ARG A 722 -25.30 -7.66 12.90
N ILE A 723 -24.11 -7.04 12.89
CA ILE A 723 -23.82 -5.89 13.77
C ILE A 723 -24.67 -4.65 13.42
N VAL A 724 -25.04 -4.47 12.15
CA VAL A 724 -25.89 -3.37 11.68
C VAL A 724 -27.35 -3.65 11.97
N VAL A 725 -27.85 -4.84 11.61
CA VAL A 725 -29.26 -5.23 11.78
C VAL A 725 -29.66 -5.32 13.25
N THR A 726 -28.81 -5.95 14.08
CA THR A 726 -29.06 -6.05 15.53
C THR A 726 -28.67 -4.79 16.31
N LYS A 727 -28.03 -3.81 15.65
CA LYS A 727 -27.42 -2.63 16.28
C LYS A 727 -26.50 -3.02 17.43
N ASN A 728 -25.59 -3.96 17.17
CA ASN A 728 -24.70 -4.52 18.20
C ASN A 728 -23.73 -3.45 18.72
N SER A 729 -24.16 -2.75 19.77
CA SER A 729 -23.40 -1.68 20.41
C SER A 729 -22.14 -2.15 21.14
N ASN A 730 -21.83 -3.46 21.16
CA ASN A 730 -20.61 -3.98 21.76
C ASN A 730 -19.48 -4.20 20.74
N ASN A 731 -19.75 -4.00 19.45
CA ASN A 731 -18.74 -4.10 18.39
C ASN A 731 -18.35 -2.67 17.92
N THR A 732 -17.05 -2.38 17.95
CA THR A 732 -16.44 -1.07 17.64
C THR A 732 -16.58 -0.69 16.16
N TRP A 733 -16.47 -1.66 15.25
CA TRP A 733 -16.57 -1.49 13.79
C TRP A 733 -17.93 -0.92 13.36
N LEU A 734 -18.99 -1.11 14.15
CA LEU A 734 -20.31 -0.54 13.88
C LEU A 734 -20.26 0.99 13.73
N SER A 735 -19.36 1.68 14.44
CA SER A 735 -19.21 3.14 14.30
C SER A 735 -18.73 3.55 12.90
N LEU A 736 -17.72 2.86 12.37
CA LEU A 736 -17.16 3.08 11.04
C LEU A 736 -18.20 2.82 9.95
N LEU A 737 -18.87 1.66 10.03
CA LEU A 737 -19.95 1.30 9.11
C LEU A 737 -21.07 2.34 9.10
N LEU A 738 -21.43 2.91 10.25
CA LEU A 738 -22.49 3.93 10.34
C LEU A 738 -22.06 5.29 9.79
N VAL A 739 -20.78 5.67 9.90
CA VAL A 739 -20.27 6.89 9.24
C VAL A 739 -20.28 6.71 7.72
N ASN A 740 -19.82 5.55 7.21
CA ASN A 740 -19.89 5.19 5.78
C ASN A 740 -21.36 5.23 5.28
N ALA A 741 -22.28 4.61 6.01
CA ALA A 741 -23.71 4.58 5.73
C ALA A 741 -24.40 5.96 5.73
N ALA A 742 -23.80 6.98 6.32
CA ALA A 742 -24.38 8.33 6.30
C ALA A 742 -24.45 8.93 4.89
N THR A 743 -23.64 8.41 3.97
CA THR A 743 -23.69 8.68 2.52
C THR A 743 -24.99 8.19 1.86
N VAL A 744 -25.65 7.18 2.46
CA VAL A 744 -26.89 6.54 1.97
C VAL A 744 -28.11 6.99 2.80
N ASN A 745 -28.01 6.97 4.13
CA ASN A 745 -29.08 7.39 5.03
C ASN A 745 -28.54 8.16 6.25
N PRO A 746 -28.23 9.46 6.11
CA PRO A 746 -27.58 10.24 7.15
C PRO A 746 -28.40 10.31 8.44
N MET A 747 -29.72 10.47 8.34
CA MET A 747 -30.58 10.59 9.53
C MET A 747 -30.77 9.28 10.31
N ASP A 748 -30.60 8.11 9.69
CA ASP A 748 -30.55 6.85 10.42
C ASP A 748 -29.18 6.61 11.06
N SER A 749 -28.09 6.89 10.33
CA SER A 749 -26.72 6.85 10.85
C SER A 749 -26.55 7.75 12.08
N LEU A 750 -26.92 9.03 11.99
CA LEU A 750 -26.80 9.97 13.11
C LEU A 750 -27.58 9.53 14.37
N ARG A 751 -28.77 8.93 14.19
CA ARG A 751 -29.55 8.37 15.31
C ARG A 751 -28.88 7.15 15.94
N LYS A 752 -28.28 6.26 15.14
CA LYS A 752 -27.58 5.06 15.62
C LYS A 752 -26.22 5.41 16.26
N LEU A 753 -25.47 6.36 15.71
CA LEU A 753 -24.15 6.80 16.19
C LEU A 753 -24.18 7.39 17.60
N LYS A 754 -25.31 7.89 18.09
CA LYS A 754 -25.45 8.31 19.51
C LYS A 754 -25.12 7.18 20.49
N ASN A 755 -25.43 5.92 20.15
CA ASN A 755 -25.37 4.78 21.07
C ASN A 755 -24.41 3.64 20.63
N ALA A 756 -23.82 3.70 19.43
CA ALA A 756 -22.83 2.71 19.00
C ALA A 756 -21.55 2.76 19.86
N THR A 757 -20.83 1.65 20.04
CA THR A 757 -19.44 1.72 20.51
C THR A 757 -18.55 2.22 19.39
N MET A 758 -17.57 3.06 19.73
CA MET A 758 -16.67 3.70 18.78
C MET A 758 -15.42 2.85 18.54
N ASP A 759 -14.87 2.94 17.34
CA ASP A 759 -13.50 2.51 17.06
C ASP A 759 -12.48 3.20 18.00
N ASP A 760 -11.37 2.53 18.27
CA ASP A 760 -10.33 3.07 19.13
C ASP A 760 -9.64 4.30 18.50
N GLY A 761 -9.66 4.44 17.16
CA GLY A 761 -9.29 5.63 16.39
C GLY A 761 -10.41 6.65 16.13
N LEU A 762 -11.65 6.39 16.56
CA LEU A 762 -12.80 7.29 16.31
C LEU A 762 -13.41 7.85 17.60
N SER A 763 -13.67 9.15 17.66
CA SER A 763 -14.48 9.76 18.73
C SER A 763 -15.95 9.86 18.31
N ARG A 764 -16.88 9.92 19.27
CA ARG A 764 -18.32 9.96 18.97
C ARG A 764 -18.72 11.29 18.33
N SER A 765 -18.14 12.37 18.82
CA SER A 765 -18.29 13.71 18.24
C SER A 765 -17.78 13.75 16.79
N TRP A 766 -16.59 13.23 16.49
CA TRP A 766 -16.06 13.20 15.12
C TRP A 766 -16.85 12.29 14.18
N ALA A 767 -17.36 11.15 14.69
CA ALA A 767 -18.26 10.28 13.94
C ALA A 767 -19.58 11.00 13.58
N LEU A 768 -20.21 11.68 14.54
CA LEU A 768 -21.43 12.47 14.31
C LEU A 768 -21.18 13.64 13.36
N TYR A 769 -20.04 14.32 13.49
CA TYR A 769 -19.66 15.43 12.62
C TYR A 769 -19.47 14.97 11.17
N ASN A 770 -18.66 13.93 10.92
CA ASN A 770 -18.47 13.40 9.56
C ASN A 770 -19.78 12.84 8.99
N ALA A 771 -20.56 12.09 9.76
CA ALA A 771 -21.86 11.59 9.30
C ALA A 771 -22.85 12.71 8.94
N ALA A 772 -22.83 13.84 9.66
CA ALA A 772 -23.65 15.00 9.35
C ALA A 772 -23.25 15.70 8.04
N THR A 773 -21.99 15.57 7.63
CA THR A 773 -21.44 16.21 6.43
C THR A 773 -21.40 15.32 5.18
N ARG A 774 -21.72 14.02 5.29
CA ARG A 774 -21.90 13.12 4.12
C ARG A 774 -23.27 13.28 3.41
N CYS A 775 -24.18 14.13 3.91
CA CYS A 775 -25.49 14.35 3.31
C CYS A 775 -25.38 14.89 1.87
N ARG A 776 -26.00 14.22 0.89
CA ARG A 776 -26.19 14.79 -0.47
C ARG A 776 -27.40 15.74 -0.46
N ASP A 777 -27.30 16.90 -1.10
CA ASP A 777 -28.37 17.90 -1.21
C ASP A 777 -29.63 17.43 -1.98
N GLY A 778 -29.62 16.20 -2.51
CA GLY A 778 -30.75 15.55 -3.18
C GLY A 778 -31.62 14.66 -2.28
N VAL A 779 -31.25 14.43 -1.01
CA VAL A 779 -32.12 13.69 -0.07
C VAL A 779 -33.15 14.64 0.52
N ASP A 780 -34.26 14.80 -0.20
CA ASP A 780 -35.42 15.60 0.22
C ASP A 780 -35.91 15.13 1.60
N ILE A 781 -35.57 15.89 2.65
CA ILE A 781 -36.01 15.62 4.02
C ILE A 781 -37.51 15.96 4.08
N LYS A 782 -38.33 15.01 3.64
CA LYS A 782 -39.77 14.97 3.90
C LYS A 782 -39.99 14.67 5.38
N GLY A 783 -39.71 15.70 6.18
CA GLY A 783 -39.88 15.68 7.62
C GLY A 783 -41.32 15.37 7.95
N ALA A 784 -41.51 14.45 8.90
CA ALA A 784 -42.76 14.32 9.62
C ALA A 784 -42.95 15.54 10.53
N VAL A 785 -43.19 16.71 9.93
CA VAL A 785 -43.76 17.87 10.61
C VAL A 785 -45.24 17.58 10.81
N SER A 786 -45.54 16.78 11.84
CA SER A 786 -46.89 16.72 12.38
C SER A 786 -47.24 18.12 12.88
N LYS A 787 -48.17 18.77 12.18
CA LYS A 787 -48.76 20.03 12.66
C LYS A 787 -49.43 19.75 14.00
N LEU A 788 -48.79 20.19 15.08
CA LEU A 788 -49.41 20.30 16.40
C LEU A 788 -50.47 21.39 16.30
N GLN A 789 -51.69 20.97 15.95
CA GLN A 789 -52.85 21.82 15.93
C GLN A 789 -53.29 22.04 17.37
N VAL A 790 -52.86 23.15 17.96
CA VAL A 790 -53.28 23.57 19.30
C VAL A 790 -54.77 23.91 19.23
N ALA A 791 -55.62 23.00 19.69
CA ALA A 791 -57.00 23.31 19.98
C ALA A 791 -57.04 24.19 21.23
N VAL A 792 -57.45 25.44 21.07
CA VAL A 792 -57.87 26.31 22.17
C VAL A 792 -59.38 26.20 22.24
N ASP A 793 -59.88 25.37 23.15
CA ASP A 793 -61.29 25.41 23.55
C ASP A 793 -61.55 26.60 24.48
N VAL A 794 -62.77 27.14 24.40
CA VAL A 794 -63.28 28.30 25.15
C VAL A 794 -63.97 27.86 26.44
#